data_AF-A0A1I4NU13-F1
#
_entry.id   AF-A0A1I4NU13-F1
#
_cell.length_a   1.000
_cell.length_b   1.000
_cell.length_c   1.000
_cell.angle_alpha   90.00
_cell.angle_beta   90.00
_cell.angle_gamma   90.00
#
_symmetry.space_group_name_H-M   'P 1'
#
loop_
_entity.id
_entity.type
_entity.pdbx_description
1 polymer ?
#
loop_
_entity_poly.entity_id
_entity_poly.type
_entity_poly.pdbx_seq_one_letter_code
_entity_poly.pdbx_strand_id
1 'polypeptide(L)'
;MKLISATIRNYRIHRETTIRFDEQRSLIGGVNESGKSTLIEAIHRGLFLKSRVTGDTQKSMMSLHHAGHPEVEIEFSVAGKIFRVNKRFSGQSGMTQLVEVGGNVWHGEEAESQLNTLLKVDDKGGGRGLTERIMQQWAHLWVWQGRSGNDPTRDAASEHNAILQRLQHEGSATIMQSDRDSHVAAYFARQYEQVFTQNGKFRAGSEANEAEKACIEAEEKERMCKERMQRLEQAILDFERSEQTIAEADAELSQLEQQKKKIESNIEQAKQLQSLKNQQIDTYTREEQQEKELQQANQAILDLRGEINKRTAELAPKRDESRRLQLKLTELKRQVIQASETYHSTIEKARTIRQQYDLAQLWVARFEFQDHYDTLSTNFHKVNQQRNEILQYQEALNKLPFIDENALQSLRKVQEQLSEAQAALKAMAVGIEVIAAEHVIRVGQEDAKAGNSFHLSGPTDIWLDNLTHLRIQPGGGGSLETTRQQVQTLQKQLNSTLDSYAIESFEQAATILANRNQIEQKISTLHCSLKILDDGKLNEDYYHIKDKLIKVTAEINRRTEQFPEYTAPATRSEAATYLDNLRHKLQQADTEELETKAGHDILVKQFNQTELDFQIVISDLATNDQQITEKQARLNLVLEMYGDDIHRTKGLQQVQSAKQQTKVLLEQICKSLEALQPEQIERDQMRIERALATQEKDRQAAIVQRAVSQAALRLDGSEDPQAAWSMAHARLQNAREHFTHVKRKAEAIKLLHQLFQEQQKQLSDRFSQPLADKISAYLQGLYGAGTKVSITMDEGIFRDIQLIRPSDTVSLSFDSLSGGTREQVAAAVRLAMAEFLAANHDGKLPIVFDDAFAYSDPERVKTLQRMLDLAAERGLQVIILSCNPADYAGLGAQLTRLDGCS
;
A
#
# COMPACT_ATOMS: atom_id res chain seq x y z
N MET A 1 95.02 104.86 -9.74
CA MET A 1 96.36 104.81 -9.15
C MET A 1 97.20 103.68 -9.76
N LYS A 2 98.50 103.88 -9.99
CA LYS A 2 99.48 102.83 -10.27
C LYS A 2 100.78 103.02 -9.51
N LEU A 3 101.43 101.95 -9.08
CA LEU A 3 102.82 101.98 -8.60
C LEU A 3 103.78 102.03 -9.80
N ILE A 4 104.83 102.83 -9.74
CA ILE A 4 105.84 102.98 -10.80
C ILE A 4 107.16 102.38 -10.33
N SER A 5 107.62 102.75 -9.14
CA SER A 5 108.80 102.15 -8.52
C SER A 5 108.75 102.26 -7.01
N ALA A 6 109.46 101.37 -6.32
CA ALA A 6 109.69 101.47 -4.88
C ALA A 6 111.15 101.16 -4.55
N THR A 7 111.75 101.98 -3.69
CA THR A 7 113.08 101.79 -3.13
C THR A 7 112.97 101.68 -1.62
N ILE A 8 113.46 100.58 -1.07
CA ILE A 8 113.41 100.29 0.37
C ILE A 8 114.84 100.19 0.89
N ARG A 9 115.16 100.94 1.95
CA ARG A 9 116.49 101.01 2.55
C ARG A 9 116.44 100.65 4.04
N ASN A 10 117.44 99.92 4.53
CA ASN A 10 117.61 99.52 5.93
C ASN A 10 116.34 98.94 6.59
N TYR A 11 115.54 98.19 5.83
CA TYR A 11 114.26 97.64 6.28
C TYR A 11 114.38 96.11 6.38
N ARG A 12 114.35 95.58 7.61
CA ARG A 12 114.60 94.15 7.91
C ARG A 12 115.81 93.58 7.15
N ILE A 13 115.61 92.74 6.14
CA ILE A 13 116.69 92.09 5.39
C ILE A 13 117.22 92.94 4.21
N HIS A 14 116.55 94.05 3.86
CA HIS A 14 116.91 94.87 2.71
C HIS A 14 117.87 95.99 3.12
N ARG A 15 119.09 95.99 2.57
CA ARG A 15 120.03 97.12 2.66
C ARG A 15 119.56 98.30 1.82
N GLU A 16 119.44 98.06 0.51
CA GLU A 16 118.83 98.95 -0.47
C GLU A 16 118.32 98.09 -1.62
N THR A 17 117.01 98.06 -1.82
CA THR A 17 116.36 97.28 -2.88
C THR A 17 115.41 98.18 -3.64
N THR A 18 115.61 98.31 -4.95
CA THR A 18 114.76 99.09 -5.85
C THR A 18 114.05 98.17 -6.83
N ILE A 19 112.73 98.32 -6.94
CA ILE A 19 111.89 97.59 -7.89
C ILE A 19 111.13 98.58 -8.74
N ARG A 20 111.04 98.29 -10.04
CA ARG A 20 110.18 98.98 -10.99
C ARG A 20 108.98 98.11 -11.31
N PHE A 21 107.80 98.70 -11.30
CA PHE A 21 106.55 98.04 -11.62
C PHE A 21 106.17 98.32 -13.07
N ASP A 22 105.76 97.27 -13.76
CA ASP A 22 105.16 97.39 -15.08
C ASP A 22 103.77 98.05 -14.98
N GLU A 23 103.35 98.69 -16.07
CA GLU A 23 102.08 99.38 -16.16
C GLU A 23 100.86 98.47 -15.94
N GLN A 24 100.98 97.18 -16.23
CA GLN A 24 99.91 96.21 -16.16
C GLN A 24 100.26 95.02 -15.27
N ARG A 25 101.46 94.42 -15.41
CA ARG A 25 101.79 93.12 -14.80
C ARG A 25 103.22 93.04 -14.31
N SER A 26 103.40 92.96 -13.00
CA SER A 26 104.71 92.79 -12.36
C SER A 26 104.80 91.45 -11.64
N LEU A 27 105.91 90.72 -11.84
CA LEU A 27 106.21 89.48 -11.12
C LEU A 27 107.51 89.66 -10.33
N ILE A 28 107.45 89.49 -9.02
CA ILE A 28 108.62 89.55 -8.13
C ILE A 28 108.93 88.13 -7.68
N GLY A 29 110.04 87.58 -8.18
CA GLY A 29 110.46 86.20 -7.90
C GLY A 29 111.66 86.13 -6.98
N GLY A 30 111.71 85.16 -6.08
CA GLY A 30 112.86 84.91 -5.21
C GLY A 30 112.63 83.70 -4.32
N VAL A 31 113.69 83.07 -3.80
CA VAL A 31 113.57 81.93 -2.87
C VAL A 31 112.84 82.32 -1.59
N ASN A 32 112.41 81.36 -0.77
CA ASN A 32 111.89 81.68 0.56
C ASN A 32 112.97 82.45 1.35
N GLU A 33 112.52 83.37 2.22
CA GLU A 33 113.41 84.25 3.01
C GLU A 33 114.17 85.33 2.20
N SER A 34 113.97 85.45 0.88
CA SER A 34 114.51 86.56 0.05
C SER A 34 113.88 87.94 0.28
N GLY A 35 112.90 88.04 1.20
CA GLY A 35 112.30 89.33 1.59
C GLY A 35 111.09 89.80 0.77
N LYS A 36 110.51 88.96 -0.09
CA LYS A 36 109.31 89.28 -0.90
C LYS A 36 108.17 89.94 -0.08
N SER A 37 107.69 89.25 0.95
CA SER A 37 106.61 89.75 1.80
C SER A 37 107.03 90.99 2.59
N THR A 38 108.28 91.02 3.05
CA THR A 38 108.87 92.19 3.73
C THR A 38 108.87 93.42 2.84
N LEU A 39 109.11 93.27 1.54
CA LEU A 39 109.14 94.35 0.57
C LEU A 39 107.74 94.92 0.30
N ILE A 40 106.73 94.08 0.09
CA ILE A 40 105.34 94.56 -0.06
C ILE A 40 104.81 95.14 1.23
N GLU A 41 105.16 94.56 2.38
CA GLU A 41 104.87 95.14 3.68
C GLU A 41 105.47 96.55 3.83
N ALA A 42 106.70 96.75 3.38
CA ALA A 42 107.34 98.06 3.37
C ALA A 42 106.61 99.05 2.44
N ILE A 43 106.19 98.62 1.24
CA ILE A 43 105.40 99.45 0.32
C ILE A 43 104.04 99.83 0.94
N HIS A 44 103.33 98.84 1.51
CA HIS A 44 102.05 99.04 2.20
C HIS A 44 102.21 100.09 3.30
N ARG A 45 103.19 99.90 4.19
CA ARG A 45 103.47 100.85 5.27
C ARG A 45 103.96 102.20 4.74
N GLY A 46 104.70 102.24 3.64
CA GLY A 46 105.10 103.49 2.99
C GLY A 46 103.90 104.33 2.53
N LEU A 47 102.84 103.68 2.05
CA LEU A 47 101.60 104.35 1.67
C LEU A 47 100.74 104.74 2.87
N PHE A 48 100.56 103.83 3.84
CA PHE A 48 99.51 103.94 4.85
C PHE A 48 99.97 104.23 6.27
N LEU A 49 101.21 103.89 6.64
CA LEU A 49 101.76 104.11 7.97
C LEU A 49 102.43 105.48 8.04
N LYS A 50 102.08 106.29 9.05
CA LYS A 50 102.75 107.57 9.31
C LYS A 50 104.22 107.35 9.70
N SER A 51 105.13 108.20 9.22
CA SER A 51 106.58 108.04 9.52
C SER A 51 106.94 108.18 11.00
N ARG A 52 106.19 108.98 11.77
CA ARG A 52 106.36 109.15 13.22
C ARG A 52 105.72 108.01 14.01
N VAL A 53 106.27 106.80 13.89
CA VAL A 53 105.81 105.60 14.60
C VAL A 53 106.86 105.15 15.61
N THR A 54 106.43 104.78 16.82
CA THR A 54 107.29 104.27 17.91
C THR A 54 106.80 102.90 18.40
N GLY A 55 107.55 102.25 19.29
CA GLY A 55 107.17 100.98 19.91
C GLY A 55 107.34 99.77 18.97
N ASP A 56 106.52 98.75 19.17
CA ASP A 56 106.68 97.45 18.49
C ASP A 56 106.49 97.54 16.97
N THR A 57 105.60 98.41 16.50
CA THR A 57 105.42 98.66 15.05
C THR A 57 106.70 99.20 14.41
N GLN A 58 107.41 100.13 15.07
CA GLN A 58 108.70 100.63 14.59
C GLN A 58 109.78 99.55 14.64
N LYS A 59 109.91 98.85 15.79
CA LYS A 59 110.90 97.78 15.98
C LYS A 59 110.74 96.68 14.93
N SER A 60 109.50 96.35 14.55
CA SER A 60 109.21 95.33 13.53
C SER A 60 109.74 95.65 12.14
N MET A 61 110.16 96.90 11.86
CA MET A 61 110.70 97.32 10.55
C MET A 61 112.22 97.40 10.54
N MET A 62 112.85 97.46 11.71
CA MET A 62 114.30 97.68 11.82
C MET A 62 115.08 96.50 11.24
N SER A 63 116.16 96.82 10.53
CA SER A 63 117.13 95.82 10.10
C SER A 63 117.97 95.32 11.27
N LEU A 64 118.16 94.00 11.36
CA LEU A 64 119.16 93.38 12.24
C LEU A 64 120.53 93.26 11.56
N HIS A 65 120.58 93.46 10.24
CA HIS A 65 121.77 93.20 9.40
C HIS A 65 122.46 94.49 8.93
N HIS A 66 121.74 95.62 8.91
CA HIS A 66 122.23 96.88 8.35
C HIS A 66 122.02 98.04 9.32
N ALA A 67 123.04 98.87 9.50
CA ALA A 67 122.95 100.05 10.35
C ALA A 67 122.17 101.17 9.63
N GLY A 68 121.07 101.62 10.23
CA GLY A 68 120.25 102.71 9.71
C GLY A 68 118.81 102.66 10.21
N HIS A 69 118.03 103.69 9.89
CA HIS A 69 116.58 103.68 10.11
C HIS A 69 115.88 103.18 8.83
N PRO A 70 114.77 102.42 8.95
CA PRO A 70 114.02 101.97 7.79
C PRO A 70 113.51 103.16 6.97
N GLU A 71 113.73 103.12 5.67
CA GLU A 71 113.29 104.15 4.72
C GLU A 71 112.58 103.49 3.54
N VAL A 72 111.46 104.09 3.12
CA VAL A 72 110.65 103.62 2.02
C VAL A 72 110.34 104.79 1.11
N GLU A 73 110.79 104.68 -0.14
CA GLU A 73 110.50 105.62 -1.21
C GLU A 73 109.62 104.94 -2.25
N ILE A 74 108.48 105.54 -2.61
CA ILE A 74 107.52 104.99 -3.56
C ILE A 74 107.14 106.06 -4.56
N GLU A 75 107.30 105.75 -5.84
CA GLU A 75 106.80 106.54 -6.95
C GLU A 75 105.53 105.89 -7.50
N PHE A 76 104.46 106.68 -7.62
CA PHE A 76 103.14 106.20 -8.05
C PHE A 76 102.39 107.28 -8.83
N SER A 77 101.46 106.88 -9.69
CA SER A 77 100.59 107.81 -10.44
C SER A 77 99.16 107.80 -9.95
N VAL A 78 98.53 108.97 -9.85
CA VAL A 78 97.10 109.19 -9.55
C VAL A 78 96.62 110.36 -10.40
N ALA A 79 95.44 110.28 -11.01
CA ALA A 79 94.86 111.33 -11.86
C ALA A 79 95.79 111.83 -12.98
N GLY A 80 96.56 110.90 -13.58
CA GLY A 80 97.50 111.20 -14.66
C GLY A 80 98.79 111.91 -14.22
N LYS A 81 98.97 112.17 -12.93
CA LYS A 81 100.15 112.83 -12.33
C LYS A 81 101.01 111.83 -11.58
N ILE A 82 102.32 112.07 -11.51
CA ILE A 82 103.29 111.21 -10.82
C ILE A 82 103.68 111.85 -9.48
N PHE A 83 103.61 111.07 -8.41
CA PHE A 83 103.98 111.44 -7.06
C PHE A 83 105.07 110.51 -6.54
N ARG A 84 105.99 111.05 -5.75
CA ARG A 84 107.03 110.33 -5.02
C ARG A 84 106.89 110.61 -3.54
N VAL A 85 106.58 109.57 -2.77
CA VAL A 85 106.59 109.63 -1.30
C VAL A 85 107.90 109.03 -0.78
N ASN A 86 108.60 109.73 0.10
CA ASN A 86 109.71 109.19 0.87
C ASN A 86 109.36 109.27 2.37
N LYS A 87 109.42 108.12 3.05
CA LYS A 87 109.22 108.00 4.49
C LYS A 87 110.45 107.37 5.16
N ARG A 88 110.98 108.05 6.18
CA ARG A 88 112.00 107.52 7.10
C ARG A 88 111.42 107.28 8.48
N PHE A 89 111.47 106.04 8.96
CA PHE A 89 110.87 105.61 10.23
C PHE A 89 111.87 105.69 11.40
N SER A 90 112.26 106.91 11.77
CA SER A 90 113.20 107.21 12.87
C SER A 90 112.53 107.55 14.21
N GLY A 91 111.41 106.90 14.54
CA GLY A 91 110.71 107.09 15.81
C GLY A 91 109.96 108.42 15.85
N GLN A 92 110.10 109.18 16.94
CA GLN A 92 109.51 110.53 17.03
C GLN A 92 110.07 111.48 15.97
N SER A 93 111.32 111.25 15.53
CA SER A 93 111.99 112.03 14.48
C SER A 93 111.76 111.45 13.08
N GLY A 94 110.66 110.71 12.87
CA GLY A 94 110.27 110.22 11.55
C GLY A 94 110.00 111.37 10.57
N MET A 95 110.34 111.15 9.30
CA MET A 95 110.19 112.14 8.23
C MET A 95 109.32 111.57 7.12
N THR A 96 108.37 112.37 6.64
CA THR A 96 107.58 112.11 5.43
C THR A 96 107.77 113.28 4.47
N GLN A 97 108.02 112.97 3.21
CA GLN A 97 108.05 113.93 2.13
C GLN A 97 107.21 113.36 0.98
N LEU A 98 106.30 114.17 0.43
CA LEU A 98 105.55 113.84 -0.77
C LEU A 98 105.89 114.87 -1.83
N VAL A 99 106.29 114.41 -3.01
CA VAL A 99 106.70 115.25 -4.14
C VAL A 99 105.81 114.93 -5.32
N GLU A 100 105.13 115.92 -5.88
CA GLU A 100 104.56 115.81 -7.23
C GLU A 100 105.66 116.10 -8.25
N VAL A 101 105.90 115.18 -9.20
CA VAL A 101 106.94 115.35 -10.22
C VAL A 101 106.58 116.56 -11.10
N GLY A 102 107.40 117.62 -11.03
CA GLY A 102 107.12 118.89 -11.71
C GLY A 102 106.12 119.80 -10.99
N GLY A 103 105.73 119.47 -9.75
CA GLY A 103 104.73 120.20 -8.96
C GLY A 103 105.17 120.48 -7.53
N ASN A 104 104.21 120.40 -6.60
CA ASN A 104 104.40 120.77 -5.20
C ASN A 104 105.19 119.73 -4.39
N VAL A 105 105.83 120.20 -3.32
CA VAL A 105 106.50 119.37 -2.32
C VAL A 105 105.86 119.61 -0.96
N TRP A 106 105.40 118.54 -0.32
CA TRP A 106 104.83 118.56 1.02
C TRP A 106 105.75 117.83 2.00
N HIS A 107 105.76 118.26 3.25
CA HIS A 107 106.58 117.67 4.32
C HIS A 107 105.74 117.34 5.56
N GLY A 108 106.18 116.34 6.33
CA GLY A 108 105.61 116.02 7.64
C GLY A 108 104.13 115.63 7.56
N GLU A 109 103.30 116.26 8.39
CA GLU A 109 101.88 115.90 8.54
C GLU A 109 101.01 116.34 7.35
N GLU A 110 101.38 117.45 6.69
CA GLU A 110 100.72 117.88 5.45
C GLU A 110 100.93 116.86 4.33
N ALA A 111 102.13 116.28 4.24
CA ALA A 111 102.41 115.20 3.28
C ALA A 111 101.56 113.95 3.55
N GLU A 112 101.37 113.58 4.82
CA GLU A 112 100.52 112.43 5.19
C GLU A 112 99.04 112.68 4.89
N SER A 113 98.52 113.87 5.18
CA SER A 113 97.12 114.24 4.89
C SER A 113 96.85 114.25 3.38
N GLN A 114 97.76 114.83 2.60
CA GLN A 114 97.64 114.83 1.14
C GLN A 114 97.76 113.42 0.55
N LEU A 115 98.66 112.58 1.10
CA LEU A 115 98.78 111.17 0.69
C LEU A 115 97.48 110.40 0.97
N ASN A 116 96.88 110.53 2.15
CA ASN A 116 95.61 109.90 2.48
C ASN A 116 94.47 110.36 1.55
N THR A 117 94.44 111.65 1.20
CA THR A 117 93.47 112.21 0.25
C THR A 117 93.64 111.63 -1.15
N LEU A 118 94.88 111.52 -1.65
CA LEU A 118 95.18 110.91 -2.95
C LEU A 118 94.81 109.42 -2.99
N LEU A 119 95.02 108.71 -1.89
CA LEU A 119 94.68 107.29 -1.73
C LEU A 119 93.19 107.08 -1.41
N LYS A 120 92.43 108.15 -1.11
CA LYS A 120 91.02 108.12 -0.68
C LYS A 120 90.78 107.23 0.55
N VAL A 121 91.68 107.29 1.53
CA VAL A 121 91.60 106.53 2.78
C VAL A 121 91.52 107.45 3.99
N ASP A 122 90.80 107.03 5.04
CA ASP A 122 90.75 107.79 6.29
C ASP A 122 92.08 107.73 7.06
N ASP A 123 92.41 108.80 7.78
CA ASP A 123 93.49 108.79 8.76
C ASP A 123 93.16 107.88 9.96
N LYS A 124 93.90 106.78 10.13
CA LYS A 124 93.68 105.81 11.22
C LYS A 124 94.39 106.17 12.54
N GLY A 125 95.07 107.32 12.61
CA GLY A 125 95.66 107.85 13.84
C GLY A 125 96.75 106.94 14.48
N GLY A 126 97.03 107.13 15.77
CA GLY A 126 97.95 106.28 16.56
C GLY A 126 97.22 105.32 17.52
N GLY A 127 97.95 104.48 18.27
CA GLY A 127 97.42 103.68 19.39
C GLY A 127 97.55 102.16 19.28
N ARG A 128 97.04 101.41 20.27
CA ARG A 128 97.04 99.92 20.28
C ARG A 128 96.26 99.40 19.06
N GLY A 129 96.76 98.32 18.45
CA GLY A 129 96.14 97.73 17.25
C GLY A 129 96.30 98.56 15.97
N LEU A 130 97.23 99.54 15.93
CA LEU A 130 97.50 100.35 14.74
C LEU A 130 97.83 99.50 13.50
N THR A 131 98.69 98.48 13.66
CA THR A 131 99.08 97.60 12.56
C THR A 131 97.87 96.88 11.96
N GLU A 132 96.95 96.37 12.77
CA GLU A 132 95.74 95.68 12.29
C GLU A 132 94.77 96.63 11.58
N ARG A 133 94.58 97.85 12.12
CA ARG A 133 93.71 98.87 11.49
C ARG A 133 94.27 99.38 10.16
N ILE A 134 95.58 99.50 10.01
CA ILE A 134 96.22 99.86 8.74
C ILE A 134 96.13 98.71 7.74
N MET A 135 96.27 97.46 8.18
CA MET A 135 96.11 96.29 7.31
C MET A 135 94.68 96.13 6.77
N GLN A 136 93.69 96.80 7.37
CA GLN A 136 92.32 96.91 6.83
C GLN A 136 92.20 97.93 5.69
N GLN A 137 93.13 98.90 5.58
CA GLN A 137 93.16 99.82 4.44
C GLN A 137 93.56 99.05 3.19
N TRP A 138 92.67 99.09 2.20
CA TRP A 138 92.82 98.36 0.93
C TRP A 138 93.00 96.84 1.12
N ALA A 139 92.38 96.26 2.15
CA ALA A 139 92.45 94.82 2.43
C ALA A 139 91.91 93.94 1.27
N HIS A 140 91.00 94.47 0.46
CA HIS A 140 90.49 93.79 -0.74
C HIS A 140 91.47 93.86 -1.93
N LEU A 141 92.49 94.73 -1.89
CA LEU A 141 93.51 94.87 -2.93
C LEU A 141 94.81 94.15 -2.58
N TRP A 142 95.17 94.11 -1.30
CA TRP A 142 96.40 93.48 -0.81
C TRP A 142 96.12 92.10 -0.21
N VAL A 143 96.38 91.06 -0.99
CA VAL A 143 96.20 89.66 -0.59
C VAL A 143 97.51 89.14 0.01
N TRP A 144 97.58 89.18 1.33
CA TRP A 144 98.72 88.67 2.11
C TRP A 144 98.80 87.14 2.11
N GLN A 145 100.02 86.61 2.26
CA GLN A 145 100.26 85.17 2.38
C GLN A 145 99.38 84.53 3.46
N GLY A 146 98.71 83.42 3.13
CA GLY A 146 97.82 82.69 4.03
C GLY A 146 96.41 83.29 4.24
N ARG A 147 96.07 84.42 3.61
CA ARG A 147 94.72 85.06 3.68
C ARG A 147 93.92 85.02 2.39
N SER A 148 94.48 84.44 1.33
CA SER A 148 93.88 84.27 0.00
C SER A 148 92.49 83.62 0.02
N GLY A 149 92.30 82.57 0.82
CA GLY A 149 91.04 81.81 0.90
C GLY A 149 89.98 82.39 1.85
N ASN A 150 90.22 83.52 2.52
CA ASN A 150 89.20 84.12 3.37
C ASN A 150 88.07 84.73 2.54
N ASP A 151 86.84 84.72 3.08
CA ASP A 151 85.66 85.30 2.45
C ASP A 151 85.87 86.81 2.20
N PRO A 152 85.99 87.22 0.93
CA PRO A 152 86.32 88.58 0.56
C PRO A 152 85.19 89.58 0.83
N THR A 153 83.95 89.11 1.03
CA THR A 153 82.81 90.00 1.35
C THR A 153 82.97 90.66 2.72
N ARG A 154 83.64 90.00 3.65
CA ARG A 154 83.94 90.52 4.99
C ARG A 154 85.06 91.55 4.99
N ASP A 155 86.06 91.35 4.12
CA ASP A 155 87.22 92.24 3.98
C ASP A 155 86.88 93.56 3.27
N ALA A 156 85.78 93.60 2.50
CA ALA A 156 85.31 94.79 1.77
C ALA A 156 84.36 95.70 2.57
N ALA A 157 84.08 95.38 3.83
CA ALA A 157 83.09 96.08 4.65
C ALA A 157 83.34 97.60 4.79
N SER A 158 84.60 98.06 4.74
CA SER A 158 84.93 99.49 4.82
C SER A 158 84.60 100.28 3.54
N GLU A 159 84.55 99.61 2.38
CA GLU A 159 84.25 100.22 1.06
C GLU A 159 82.83 99.87 0.56
N HIS A 160 82.03 99.23 1.41
CA HIS A 160 80.69 98.72 1.09
C HIS A 160 79.76 99.81 0.53
N ASN A 161 79.79 101.00 1.15
CA ASN A 161 78.99 102.15 0.71
C ASN A 161 79.39 102.64 -0.69
N ALA A 162 80.68 102.61 -1.03
CA ALA A 162 81.16 103.02 -2.35
C ALA A 162 80.74 102.03 -3.44
N ILE A 163 80.75 100.72 -3.13
CA ILE A 163 80.27 99.66 -4.02
C ILE A 163 78.74 99.78 -4.22
N LEU A 164 77.96 99.98 -3.16
CA LEU A 164 76.50 100.16 -3.24
C LEU A 164 76.10 101.40 -4.04
N GLN A 165 76.73 102.56 -3.80
CA GLN A 165 76.46 103.79 -4.56
C GLN A 165 76.73 103.59 -6.06
N ARG A 166 77.73 102.79 -6.42
CA ARG A 166 78.05 102.52 -7.82
C ARG A 166 77.07 101.56 -8.47
N LEU A 167 76.67 100.51 -7.76
CA LEU A 167 75.61 99.58 -8.23
C LEU A 167 74.27 100.31 -8.42
N GLN A 168 73.97 101.30 -7.58
CA GLN A 168 72.82 102.20 -7.77
C GLN A 168 72.95 103.13 -8.99
N HIS A 169 74.18 103.46 -9.41
CA HIS A 169 74.43 104.30 -10.59
C HIS A 169 74.39 103.48 -11.90
N GLU A 170 74.93 102.26 -11.89
CA GLU A 170 74.92 101.34 -13.04
C GLU A 170 73.56 100.62 -13.23
N GLY A 171 72.81 100.41 -12.15
CA GLY A 171 71.46 99.86 -12.19
C GLY A 171 70.38 100.96 -12.19
N SER A 172 69.48 100.98 -13.18
CA SER A 172 68.30 101.88 -13.22
C SER A 172 67.22 101.54 -12.18
N ALA A 173 67.59 101.38 -10.90
CA ALA A 173 66.71 101.06 -9.79
C ALA A 173 66.94 102.05 -8.64
N THR A 174 66.35 103.24 -8.74
CA THR A 174 66.49 104.34 -7.77
C THR A 174 65.60 104.19 -6.51
N ILE A 175 65.14 103.00 -6.12
CA ILE A 175 64.33 102.85 -4.90
C ILE A 175 64.70 101.56 -4.15
N MET A 176 65.51 101.68 -3.10
CA MET A 176 65.54 100.71 -2.01
C MET A 176 64.18 100.72 -1.28
N GLN A 177 63.75 99.58 -0.71
CA GLN A 177 62.51 99.46 0.07
C GLN A 177 62.29 100.71 0.94
N SER A 178 61.16 101.40 0.78
CA SER A 178 60.85 102.50 1.69
C SER A 178 60.55 101.93 3.07
N ASP A 179 60.85 102.68 4.13
CA ASP A 179 60.48 102.28 5.50
C ASP A 179 58.99 101.96 5.62
N ARG A 180 58.14 102.59 4.79
CA ARG A 180 56.70 102.31 4.76
C ARG A 180 56.39 100.92 4.22
N ASP A 181 57.06 100.47 3.16
CA ASP A 181 56.81 99.16 2.55
C ASP A 181 57.18 98.03 3.51
N SER A 182 58.31 98.15 4.20
CA SER A 182 58.75 97.20 5.22
C SER A 182 57.78 97.14 6.41
N HIS A 183 57.26 98.29 6.86
CA HIS A 183 56.25 98.31 7.93
C HIS A 183 54.93 97.65 7.51
N VAL A 184 54.47 97.88 6.28
CA VAL A 184 53.21 97.28 5.78
C VAL A 184 53.36 95.77 5.59
N ALA A 185 54.49 95.30 5.05
CA ALA A 185 54.78 93.87 4.93
C ALA A 185 54.83 93.19 6.32
N ALA A 186 55.50 93.81 7.29
CA ALA A 186 55.56 93.31 8.67
C ALA A 186 54.17 93.29 9.35
N TYR A 187 53.33 94.29 9.07
CA TYR A 187 51.95 94.31 9.58
C TYR A 187 51.14 93.12 9.07
N PHE A 188 51.14 92.86 7.76
CA PHE A 188 50.40 91.73 7.19
C PHE A 188 51.01 90.38 7.59
N ALA A 189 52.32 90.27 7.80
CA ALA A 189 52.94 89.09 8.37
C ALA A 189 52.43 88.78 9.80
N ARG A 190 52.38 89.80 10.66
CA ARG A 190 51.82 89.65 12.02
C ARG A 190 50.33 89.29 12.00
N GLN A 191 49.55 89.92 11.14
CA GLN A 191 48.13 89.58 10.98
C GLN A 191 47.93 88.16 10.45
N TYR A 192 48.76 87.73 9.50
CA TYR A 192 48.74 86.36 8.99
C TYR A 192 49.06 85.35 10.09
N GLU A 193 50.09 85.62 10.90
CA GLU A 193 50.42 84.76 12.04
C GLU A 193 49.29 84.69 13.07
N GLN A 194 48.62 85.80 13.38
CA GLN A 194 47.50 85.78 14.32
C GLN A 194 46.34 84.88 13.87
N VAL A 195 46.09 84.78 12.57
CA VAL A 195 44.95 84.05 12.02
C VAL A 195 45.32 82.64 11.53
N PHE A 196 46.53 82.43 11.04
CA PHE A 196 46.97 81.17 10.43
C PHE A 196 48.16 80.54 11.16
N THR A 197 48.25 79.22 11.00
CA THR A 197 49.43 78.41 11.33
C THR A 197 50.37 78.36 10.12
N GLN A 198 51.60 77.88 10.31
CA GLN A 198 52.58 77.71 9.23
C GLN A 198 52.06 76.83 8.07
N ASN A 199 51.10 75.93 8.35
CA ASN A 199 50.49 75.05 7.36
C ASN A 199 49.27 75.67 6.64
N GLY A 200 48.99 76.96 6.85
CA GLY A 200 47.88 77.67 6.21
C GLY A 200 46.48 77.33 6.72
N LYS A 201 46.37 76.59 7.84
CA LYS A 201 45.11 76.36 8.59
C LYS A 201 44.86 77.45 9.63
N PHE A 202 43.61 77.69 10.01
CA PHE A 202 43.29 78.66 11.07
C PHE A 202 43.95 78.28 12.40
N ARG A 203 44.62 79.26 13.02
CA ARG A 203 45.29 79.09 14.30
C ARG A 203 44.26 78.84 15.41
N ALA A 204 44.56 77.93 16.32
CA ALA A 204 43.71 77.69 17.49
C ALA A 204 43.61 78.99 18.32
N GLY A 205 42.39 79.39 18.67
CA GLY A 205 42.11 80.67 19.35
C GLY A 205 42.07 81.90 18.43
N SER A 206 42.15 81.71 17.10
CA SER A 206 41.81 82.78 16.16
C SER A 206 40.29 82.91 16.03
N GLU A 207 39.82 84.13 15.78
CA GLU A 207 38.40 84.43 15.51
C GLU A 207 37.82 83.50 14.43
N ALA A 208 38.60 83.18 13.39
CA ALA A 208 38.19 82.28 12.32
C ALA A 208 38.02 80.81 12.78
N ASN A 209 38.90 80.31 13.64
CA ASN A 209 38.84 78.95 14.19
C ASN A 209 37.66 78.80 15.16
N GLU A 210 37.42 79.81 16.01
CA GLU A 210 36.29 79.82 16.94
C GLU A 210 34.95 79.88 16.20
N ALA A 211 34.85 80.72 15.17
CA ALA A 211 33.67 80.78 14.32
C ALA A 211 33.43 79.46 13.54
N GLU A 212 34.49 78.80 13.06
CA GLU A 212 34.40 77.48 12.41
C GLU A 212 33.86 76.42 13.37
N LYS A 213 34.41 76.34 14.59
CA LYS A 213 33.94 75.41 15.63
C LYS A 213 32.50 75.68 16.03
N ALA A 214 32.14 76.93 16.27
CA ALA A 214 30.76 77.30 16.61
C ALA A 214 29.77 76.94 15.50
N CYS A 215 30.18 77.06 14.23
CA CYS A 215 29.40 76.61 13.09
C CYS A 215 29.20 75.08 13.12
N ILE A 216 30.28 74.30 13.27
CA ILE A 216 30.21 72.83 13.33
C ILE A 216 29.33 72.35 14.50
N GLU A 217 29.50 72.94 15.70
CA GLU A 217 28.69 72.61 16.87
C GLU A 217 27.20 72.94 16.67
N ALA A 218 26.90 74.07 16.01
CA ALA A 218 25.53 74.44 15.69
C ALA A 218 24.91 73.52 14.62
N GLU A 219 25.71 73.05 13.65
CA GLU A 219 25.27 72.06 12.65
C GLU A 219 24.90 70.73 13.29
N GLU A 220 25.76 70.24 14.18
CA GLU A 220 25.52 68.98 14.87
C GLU A 220 24.29 69.04 15.79
N LYS A 221 24.11 70.16 16.51
CA LYS A 221 22.91 70.40 17.34
C LYS A 221 21.63 70.52 16.50
N GLU A 222 21.67 71.21 15.36
CA GLU A 222 20.51 71.31 14.46
C GLU A 222 20.11 69.93 13.92
N ARG A 223 21.09 69.13 13.48
CA ARG A 223 20.86 67.75 13.02
C ARG A 223 20.19 66.90 14.09
N MET A 224 20.72 66.90 15.31
CA MET A 224 20.15 66.15 16.44
C MET A 224 18.72 66.59 16.78
N CYS A 225 18.46 67.89 16.83
CA CYS A 225 17.12 68.42 17.08
C CYS A 225 16.14 68.05 15.95
N LYS A 226 16.59 68.09 14.70
CA LYS A 226 15.80 67.72 13.52
C LYS A 226 15.43 66.24 13.52
N GLU A 227 16.39 65.36 13.77
CA GLU A 227 16.16 63.92 13.87
C GLU A 227 15.20 63.59 15.03
N ARG A 228 15.33 64.28 16.17
CA ARG A 228 14.40 64.14 17.31
C ARG A 228 12.98 64.59 16.95
N MET A 229 12.83 65.74 16.28
CA MET A 229 11.55 66.25 15.80
C MET A 229 10.87 65.25 14.84
N GLN A 230 11.60 64.75 13.84
CA GLN A 230 11.08 63.77 12.88
C GLN A 230 10.68 62.45 13.55
N ARG A 231 11.47 61.97 14.53
CA ARG A 231 11.11 60.77 15.31
C ARG A 231 9.82 60.97 16.09
N LEU A 232 9.59 62.16 16.67
CA LEU A 232 8.35 62.46 17.38
C LEU A 232 7.15 62.53 16.42
N GLU A 233 7.29 63.22 15.28
CA GLU A 233 6.24 63.30 14.24
C GLU A 233 5.83 61.91 13.75
N GLN A 234 6.81 61.04 13.46
CA GLN A 234 6.56 59.66 13.06
C GLN A 234 5.85 58.87 14.18
N ALA A 235 6.27 59.06 15.44
CA ALA A 235 5.63 58.41 16.58
C ALA A 235 4.18 58.86 16.79
N ILE A 236 3.84 60.13 16.49
CA ILE A 236 2.46 60.63 16.52
C ILE A 236 1.62 59.91 15.44
N LEU A 237 2.08 59.91 14.18
CA LEU A 237 1.38 59.26 13.07
C LEU A 237 1.18 57.76 13.32
N ASP A 238 2.22 57.09 13.81
CA ASP A 238 2.16 55.66 14.13
C ASP A 238 1.21 55.39 15.30
N PHE A 239 1.15 56.27 16.30
CA PHE A 239 0.20 56.17 17.41
C PHE A 239 -1.25 56.33 16.94
N GLU A 240 -1.55 57.38 16.17
CA GLU A 240 -2.88 57.65 15.63
C GLU A 240 -3.35 56.50 14.72
N ARG A 241 -2.48 56.02 13.83
CA ARG A 241 -2.77 54.88 12.97
C ARG A 241 -3.04 53.62 13.77
N SER A 242 -2.25 53.37 14.83
CA SER A 242 -2.44 52.19 15.69
C SER A 242 -3.77 52.26 16.46
N GLU A 243 -4.16 53.44 16.97
CA GLU A 243 -5.48 53.66 17.60
C GLU A 243 -6.62 53.38 16.60
N GLN A 244 -6.52 53.89 15.37
CA GLN A 244 -7.52 53.65 14.34
C GLN A 244 -7.63 52.16 14.00
N THR A 245 -6.50 51.48 13.78
CA THR A 245 -6.48 50.05 13.49
C THR A 245 -7.02 49.21 14.65
N ILE A 246 -6.77 49.59 15.91
CA ILE A 246 -7.38 48.92 17.06
C ILE A 246 -8.90 49.10 17.05
N ALA A 247 -9.40 50.31 16.81
CA ALA A 247 -10.84 50.59 16.78
C ALA A 247 -11.56 49.84 15.65
N GLU A 248 -10.97 49.80 14.46
CA GLU A 248 -11.47 49.03 13.31
C GLU A 248 -11.44 47.53 13.62
N ALA A 249 -10.36 47.03 14.22
CA ALA A 249 -10.23 45.62 14.60
C ALA A 249 -11.24 45.21 15.67
N ASP A 250 -11.46 46.02 16.70
CA ASP A 250 -12.47 45.79 17.74
C ASP A 250 -13.89 45.73 17.15
N ALA A 251 -14.22 46.64 16.22
CA ALA A 251 -15.52 46.66 15.55
C ALA A 251 -15.75 45.40 14.70
N GLU A 252 -14.75 44.99 13.92
CA GLU A 252 -14.82 43.78 13.08
C GLU A 252 -14.87 42.50 13.93
N LEU A 253 -14.08 42.40 15.00
CA LEU A 253 -14.13 41.30 15.96
C LEU A 253 -15.52 41.16 16.56
N SER A 254 -16.15 42.25 16.99
CA SER A 254 -17.51 42.22 17.54
C SER A 254 -18.54 41.70 16.53
N GLN A 255 -18.44 42.10 15.26
CA GLN A 255 -19.32 41.60 14.20
C GLN A 255 -19.09 40.10 13.93
N LEU A 256 -17.82 39.67 13.86
CA LEU A 256 -17.46 38.27 13.64
C LEU A 256 -17.90 37.38 14.82
N GLU A 257 -17.83 37.86 16.06
CA GLU A 257 -18.34 37.15 17.24
C GLU A 257 -19.87 36.97 17.20
N GLN A 258 -20.62 37.99 16.77
CA GLN A 258 -22.07 37.88 16.57
C GLN A 258 -22.41 36.85 15.49
N GLN A 259 -21.68 36.87 14.38
CA GLN A 259 -21.84 35.88 13.31
C GLN A 259 -21.49 34.46 13.81
N LYS A 260 -20.42 34.31 14.61
CA LYS A 260 -20.04 33.03 15.23
C LYS A 260 -21.18 32.47 16.08
N LYS A 261 -21.77 33.29 16.97
CA LYS A 261 -22.93 32.87 17.80
C LYS A 261 -24.12 32.40 16.97
N LYS A 262 -24.39 33.09 15.85
CA LYS A 262 -25.47 32.69 14.93
C LYS A 262 -25.17 31.35 14.24
N ILE A 263 -23.94 31.15 13.80
CA ILE A 263 -23.48 29.88 13.21
C ILE A 263 -23.58 28.75 14.25
N GLU A 264 -23.10 28.96 15.46
CA GLU A 264 -23.18 27.96 16.55
C GLU A 264 -24.64 27.55 16.83
N SER A 265 -25.56 28.52 16.88
CA SER A 265 -27.00 28.23 17.03
C SER A 265 -27.56 27.41 15.86
N ASN A 266 -27.17 27.74 14.62
CA ASN A 266 -27.59 26.99 13.43
C ASN A 266 -27.00 25.56 13.42
N ILE A 267 -25.77 25.35 13.90
CA ILE A 267 -25.17 24.02 14.05
C ILE A 267 -25.97 23.19 15.05
N GLU A 268 -26.35 23.78 16.19
CA GLU A 268 -27.14 23.09 17.20
C GLU A 268 -28.54 22.71 16.67
N GLN A 269 -29.21 23.61 15.95
CA GLN A 269 -30.47 23.32 15.26
C GLN A 269 -30.32 22.21 14.22
N ALA A 270 -29.25 22.24 13.40
CA ALA A 270 -28.98 21.20 12.42
C ALA A 270 -28.75 19.84 13.08
N LYS A 271 -28.02 19.78 14.21
CA LYS A 271 -27.82 18.55 14.99
C LYS A 271 -29.13 17.99 15.55
N GLN A 272 -29.99 18.86 16.10
CA GLN A 272 -31.30 18.46 16.60
C GLN A 272 -32.19 17.89 15.49
N LEU A 273 -32.24 18.57 14.34
CA LEU A 273 -33.01 18.10 13.18
C LEU A 273 -32.44 16.79 12.61
N GLN A 274 -31.12 16.61 12.60
CA GLN A 274 -30.49 15.36 12.17
C GLN A 274 -30.84 14.20 13.11
N SER A 275 -30.86 14.44 14.43
CA SER A 275 -31.29 13.45 15.42
C SER A 275 -32.76 13.07 15.24
N LEU A 276 -33.64 14.07 15.06
CA LEU A 276 -35.06 13.85 14.79
C LEU A 276 -35.26 13.09 13.47
N LYS A 277 -34.52 13.42 12.41
CA LYS A 277 -34.56 12.70 11.14
C LYS A 277 -34.27 11.21 11.35
N ASN A 278 -33.21 10.86 12.07
CA ASN A 278 -32.85 9.47 12.32
C ASN A 278 -33.94 8.73 13.11
N GLN A 279 -34.50 9.36 14.16
CA GLN A 279 -35.61 8.78 14.92
C GLN A 279 -36.85 8.52 14.06
N GLN A 280 -37.17 9.44 13.15
CA GLN A 280 -38.31 9.28 12.24
C GLN A 280 -38.04 8.22 11.16
N ILE A 281 -36.79 8.04 10.70
CA ILE A 281 -36.41 6.94 9.79
C ILE A 281 -36.62 5.58 10.48
N ASP A 282 -36.20 5.44 11.73
CA ASP A 282 -36.40 4.20 12.50
C ASP A 282 -37.88 3.89 12.70
N THR A 283 -38.67 4.94 13.01
CA THR A 283 -40.13 4.83 13.14
C THR A 283 -40.79 4.39 11.83
N TYR A 284 -40.43 5.03 10.71
CA TYR A 284 -40.94 4.68 9.38
C TYR A 284 -40.60 3.23 9.01
N THR A 285 -39.38 2.78 9.32
CA THR A 285 -38.92 1.41 9.01
C THR A 285 -39.70 0.38 9.82
N ARG A 286 -39.97 0.66 11.10
CA ARG A 286 -40.81 -0.19 11.96
C ARG A 286 -42.25 -0.28 11.46
N GLU A 287 -42.84 0.86 11.08
CA GLU A 287 -44.19 0.92 10.53
C GLU A 287 -44.29 0.18 9.18
N GLU A 288 -43.28 0.32 8.31
CA GLU A 288 -43.21 -0.43 7.05
C GLU A 288 -43.13 -1.94 7.26
N GLN A 289 -42.36 -2.39 8.26
CA GLN A 289 -42.25 -3.81 8.59
C GLN A 289 -43.59 -4.37 9.11
N GLN A 290 -44.26 -3.63 10.00
CA GLN A 290 -45.59 -4.00 10.50
C GLN A 290 -46.64 -4.03 9.39
N GLU A 291 -46.59 -3.10 8.43
CA GLU A 291 -47.47 -3.10 7.26
C GLU A 291 -47.31 -4.39 6.44
N LYS A 292 -46.06 -4.78 6.16
CA LYS A 292 -45.74 -6.01 5.40
C LYS A 292 -46.21 -7.27 6.13
N GLU A 293 -45.99 -7.35 7.44
CA GLU A 293 -46.42 -8.49 8.26
C GLU A 293 -47.95 -8.66 8.23
N LEU A 294 -48.69 -7.55 8.40
CA LEU A 294 -50.15 -7.57 8.31
C LEU A 294 -50.66 -7.93 6.91
N GLN A 295 -50.01 -7.44 5.84
CA GLN A 295 -50.36 -7.80 4.47
C GLN A 295 -50.12 -9.29 4.18
N GLN A 296 -48.99 -9.83 4.61
CA GLN A 296 -48.67 -11.27 4.45
C GLN A 296 -49.65 -12.15 5.22
N ALA A 297 -49.97 -11.77 6.47
CA ALA A 297 -50.98 -12.48 7.25
C ALA A 297 -52.35 -12.47 6.56
N ASN A 298 -52.76 -11.33 5.99
CA ASN A 298 -54.04 -11.22 5.29
C ASN A 298 -54.08 -12.10 4.03
N GLN A 299 -52.98 -12.13 3.26
CA GLN A 299 -52.87 -12.99 2.08
C GLN A 299 -52.91 -14.48 2.46
N ALA A 300 -52.15 -14.89 3.48
CA ALA A 300 -52.13 -16.28 3.95
C ALA A 300 -53.52 -16.77 4.39
N ILE A 301 -54.31 -15.90 5.02
CA ILE A 301 -55.69 -16.21 5.42
C ILE A 301 -56.61 -16.38 4.21
N LEU A 302 -56.50 -15.50 3.20
CA LEU A 302 -57.27 -15.61 1.95
C LEU A 302 -56.95 -16.93 1.23
N ASP A 303 -55.67 -17.28 1.14
CA ASP A 303 -55.21 -18.51 0.50
C ASP A 303 -55.73 -19.76 1.25
N LEU A 304 -55.57 -19.80 2.58
CA LEU A 304 -56.06 -20.91 3.42
C LEU A 304 -57.58 -21.09 3.31
N ARG A 305 -58.35 -19.99 3.34
CA ARG A 305 -59.81 -20.02 3.14
C ARG A 305 -60.18 -20.54 1.74
N GLY A 306 -59.48 -20.08 0.70
CA GLY A 306 -59.67 -20.52 -0.67
C GLY A 306 -59.43 -22.03 -0.82
N GLU A 307 -58.34 -22.54 -0.26
CA GLU A 307 -58.00 -23.97 -0.29
C GLU A 307 -58.99 -24.84 0.49
N ILE A 308 -59.43 -24.41 1.68
CA ILE A 308 -60.44 -25.11 2.48
C ILE A 308 -61.75 -25.18 1.70
N ASN A 309 -62.22 -24.06 1.15
CA ASN A 309 -63.47 -24.01 0.39
C ASN A 309 -63.42 -24.91 -0.85
N LYS A 310 -62.33 -24.87 -1.61
CA LYS A 310 -62.13 -25.72 -2.79
C LYS A 310 -62.20 -27.21 -2.44
N ARG A 311 -61.43 -27.64 -1.43
CA ARG A 311 -61.41 -29.05 -0.99
C ARG A 311 -62.75 -29.49 -0.41
N THR A 312 -63.43 -28.63 0.35
CA THR A 312 -64.76 -28.93 0.90
C THR A 312 -65.77 -29.15 -0.23
N ALA A 313 -65.72 -28.33 -1.30
CA ALA A 313 -66.57 -28.50 -2.48
C ALA A 313 -66.25 -29.79 -3.25
N GLU A 314 -64.97 -30.17 -3.40
CA GLU A 314 -64.55 -31.42 -4.05
C GLU A 314 -64.98 -32.68 -3.28
N LEU A 315 -65.10 -32.61 -1.94
CA LEU A 315 -65.52 -33.75 -1.11
C LEU A 315 -67.04 -33.97 -1.06
N ALA A 316 -67.85 -32.94 -1.30
CA ALA A 316 -69.32 -33.06 -1.28
C ALA A 316 -69.86 -34.24 -2.15
N PRO A 317 -69.49 -34.37 -3.45
CA PRO A 317 -69.96 -35.48 -4.27
C PRO A 317 -69.43 -36.85 -3.81
N LYS A 318 -68.19 -36.92 -3.29
CA LYS A 318 -67.61 -38.16 -2.75
C LYS A 318 -68.33 -38.64 -1.49
N ARG A 319 -68.80 -37.72 -0.64
CA ARG A 319 -69.62 -38.05 0.55
C ARG A 319 -70.98 -38.63 0.16
N ASP A 320 -71.61 -38.08 -0.88
CA ASP A 320 -72.87 -38.62 -1.41
C ASP A 320 -72.66 -40.00 -2.06
N GLU A 321 -71.56 -40.20 -2.78
CA GLU A 321 -71.18 -41.50 -3.35
C GLU A 321 -70.95 -42.56 -2.26
N SER A 322 -70.22 -42.21 -1.19
CA SER A 322 -70.02 -43.08 -0.03
C SER A 322 -71.36 -43.51 0.59
N ARG A 323 -72.29 -42.58 0.80
CA ARG A 323 -73.64 -42.88 1.32
C ARG A 323 -74.39 -43.85 0.40
N ARG A 324 -74.32 -43.66 -0.91
CA ARG A 324 -74.94 -44.55 -1.91
C ARG A 324 -74.35 -45.96 -1.86
N LEU A 325 -73.03 -46.08 -1.80
CA LEU A 325 -72.34 -47.37 -1.71
C LEU A 325 -72.65 -48.10 -0.39
N GLN A 326 -72.74 -47.38 0.73
CA GLN A 326 -73.12 -47.95 2.03
C GLN A 326 -74.53 -48.55 2.02
N LEU A 327 -75.51 -47.84 1.42
CA LEU A 327 -76.87 -48.36 1.26
C LEU A 327 -76.88 -49.62 0.38
N LYS A 328 -76.13 -49.60 -0.73
CA LYS A 328 -76.00 -50.75 -1.64
C LYS A 328 -75.34 -51.96 -0.96
N LEU A 329 -74.32 -51.74 -0.12
CA LEU A 329 -73.69 -52.80 0.67
C LEU A 329 -74.65 -53.45 1.66
N THR A 330 -75.45 -52.63 2.34
CA THR A 330 -76.45 -53.13 3.29
C THR A 330 -77.48 -54.01 2.59
N GLU A 331 -77.94 -53.59 1.41
CA GLU A 331 -78.87 -54.37 0.59
C GLU A 331 -78.24 -55.67 0.07
N LEU A 332 -77.03 -55.61 -0.51
CA LEU A 332 -76.33 -56.79 -1.00
C LEU A 332 -76.01 -57.79 0.11
N LYS A 333 -75.66 -57.31 1.32
CA LYS A 333 -75.44 -58.17 2.49
C LYS A 333 -76.69 -58.98 2.83
N ARG A 334 -77.86 -58.35 2.82
CA ARG A 334 -79.14 -59.02 3.04
C ARG A 334 -79.41 -60.09 1.98
N GLN A 335 -79.16 -59.76 0.70
CA GLN A 335 -79.35 -60.70 -0.41
C GLN A 335 -78.39 -61.90 -0.34
N VAL A 336 -77.12 -61.68 0.02
CA VAL A 336 -76.13 -62.75 0.22
C VAL A 336 -76.55 -63.71 1.33
N ILE A 337 -77.02 -63.18 2.48
CA ILE A 337 -77.51 -64.00 3.60
C ILE A 337 -78.70 -64.85 3.15
N GLN A 338 -79.71 -64.23 2.51
CA GLN A 338 -80.88 -64.95 2.02
C GLN A 338 -80.50 -66.03 0.98
N ALA A 339 -79.61 -65.71 0.03
CA ALA A 339 -79.12 -66.67 -0.96
C ALA A 339 -78.34 -67.84 -0.31
N SER A 340 -77.57 -67.56 0.74
CA SER A 340 -76.85 -68.57 1.52
C SER A 340 -77.80 -69.52 2.23
N GLU A 341 -78.84 -69.00 2.88
CA GLU A 341 -79.88 -69.81 3.52
C GLU A 341 -80.62 -70.69 2.51
N THR A 342 -80.99 -70.14 1.35
CA THR A 342 -81.64 -70.93 0.29
C THR A 342 -80.74 -72.03 -0.23
N TYR A 343 -79.47 -71.73 -0.51
CA TYR A 343 -78.50 -72.71 -0.99
C TYR A 343 -78.26 -73.83 0.04
N HIS A 344 -78.13 -73.48 1.32
CA HIS A 344 -77.98 -74.47 2.39
C HIS A 344 -79.21 -75.37 2.52
N SER A 345 -80.42 -74.80 2.41
CA SER A 345 -81.65 -75.58 2.43
C SER A 345 -81.78 -76.55 1.24
N THR A 346 -81.31 -76.16 0.05
CA THR A 346 -81.33 -77.03 -1.14
C THR A 346 -80.33 -78.17 -1.04
N ILE A 347 -79.14 -77.94 -0.45
CA ILE A 347 -78.17 -79.00 -0.15
C ILE A 347 -78.80 -80.06 0.78
N GLU A 348 -79.45 -79.63 1.87
CA GLU A 348 -80.04 -80.57 2.83
C GLU A 348 -81.21 -81.36 2.21
N LYS A 349 -82.04 -80.72 1.38
CA LYS A 349 -83.09 -81.40 0.59
C LYS A 349 -82.51 -82.46 -0.35
N ALA A 350 -81.51 -82.11 -1.15
CA ALA A 350 -80.86 -83.03 -2.08
C ALA A 350 -80.24 -84.23 -1.33
N ARG A 351 -79.60 -83.97 -0.19
CA ARG A 351 -79.03 -85.00 0.69
C ARG A 351 -80.08 -85.99 1.20
N THR A 352 -81.22 -85.48 1.67
CA THR A 352 -82.32 -86.32 2.18
C THR A 352 -82.91 -87.19 1.07
N ILE A 353 -83.15 -86.61 -0.11
CA ILE A 353 -83.69 -87.34 -1.27
C ILE A 353 -82.70 -88.44 -1.72
N ARG A 354 -81.39 -88.17 -1.71
CA ARG A 354 -80.37 -89.16 -2.07
C ARG A 354 -80.35 -90.35 -1.12
N GLN A 355 -80.47 -90.12 0.18
CA GLN A 355 -80.54 -91.19 1.17
C GLN A 355 -81.82 -92.04 1.02
N GLN A 356 -82.95 -91.41 0.69
CA GLN A 356 -84.20 -92.12 0.38
C GLN A 356 -84.08 -92.96 -0.90
N TYR A 357 -83.43 -92.43 -1.94
CA TYR A 357 -83.16 -93.16 -3.19
C TYR A 357 -82.37 -94.44 -2.94
N ASP A 358 -81.29 -94.36 -2.15
CA ASP A 358 -80.49 -95.53 -1.80
C ASP A 358 -81.30 -96.59 -1.01
N LEU A 359 -82.17 -96.15 -0.10
CA LEU A 359 -83.04 -97.05 0.67
C LEU A 359 -84.05 -97.76 -0.26
N ALA A 360 -84.68 -97.03 -1.17
CA ALA A 360 -85.60 -97.61 -2.16
C ALA A 360 -84.92 -98.68 -3.04
N GLN A 361 -83.64 -98.47 -3.39
CA GLN A 361 -82.86 -99.42 -4.18
C GLN A 361 -82.66 -100.75 -3.44
N LEU A 362 -82.44 -100.71 -2.12
CA LEU A 362 -82.31 -101.91 -1.30
C LEU A 362 -83.62 -102.70 -1.21
N TRP A 363 -84.77 -102.01 -1.14
CA TRP A 363 -86.09 -102.67 -1.12
C TRP A 363 -86.40 -103.45 -2.39
N VAL A 364 -86.02 -102.91 -3.56
CA VAL A 364 -86.13 -103.64 -4.83
C VAL A 364 -85.30 -104.94 -4.78
N ALA A 365 -84.04 -104.84 -4.32
CA ALA A 365 -83.17 -106.00 -4.20
C ALA A 365 -83.70 -107.05 -3.19
N ARG A 366 -84.35 -106.63 -2.10
CA ARG A 366 -84.97 -107.55 -1.13
C ARG A 366 -86.08 -108.39 -1.78
N PHE A 367 -86.98 -107.76 -2.53
CA PHE A 367 -88.07 -108.48 -3.19
C PHE A 367 -87.55 -109.46 -4.24
N GLU A 368 -86.51 -109.07 -4.99
CA GLU A 368 -85.86 -109.98 -5.94
C GLU A 368 -85.27 -111.20 -5.24
N PHE A 369 -84.59 -111.03 -4.11
CA PHE A 369 -84.07 -112.15 -3.34
C PHE A 369 -85.18 -112.99 -2.67
N GLN A 370 -86.30 -112.38 -2.28
CA GLN A 370 -87.46 -113.07 -1.71
C GLN A 370 -88.13 -114.00 -2.74
N ASP A 371 -88.42 -113.49 -3.95
CA ASP A 371 -89.02 -114.29 -5.03
C ASP A 371 -88.17 -115.53 -5.38
N HIS A 372 -86.84 -115.36 -5.42
CA HIS A 372 -85.91 -116.47 -5.67
C HIS A 372 -85.90 -117.47 -4.50
N TYR A 373 -85.95 -116.99 -3.25
CA TYR A 373 -86.01 -117.86 -2.07
C TYR A 373 -87.28 -118.71 -2.06
N ASP A 374 -88.45 -118.13 -2.29
CA ASP A 374 -89.73 -118.84 -2.24
C ASP A 374 -89.83 -119.93 -3.32
N THR A 375 -89.31 -119.65 -4.51
CA THR A 375 -89.21 -120.62 -5.62
C THR A 375 -88.32 -121.81 -5.25
N LEU A 376 -87.11 -121.54 -4.76
CA LEU A 376 -86.14 -122.58 -4.39
C LEU A 376 -86.60 -123.39 -3.16
N SER A 377 -87.24 -122.74 -2.18
CA SER A 377 -87.79 -123.39 -0.98
C SER A 377 -88.85 -124.43 -1.34
N THR A 378 -89.78 -124.08 -2.23
CA THR A 378 -90.86 -124.97 -2.66
C THR A 378 -90.32 -126.23 -3.34
N ASN A 379 -89.31 -126.08 -4.20
CA ASN A 379 -88.68 -127.21 -4.88
C ASN A 379 -87.88 -128.07 -3.90
N PHE A 380 -87.14 -127.46 -2.98
CA PHE A 380 -86.36 -128.16 -1.96
C PHE A 380 -87.23 -129.08 -1.09
N HIS A 381 -88.40 -128.62 -0.65
CA HIS A 381 -89.33 -129.43 0.14
C HIS A 381 -89.94 -130.59 -0.65
N LYS A 382 -90.34 -130.38 -1.92
CA LYS A 382 -90.92 -131.43 -2.78
C LYS A 382 -89.92 -132.57 -3.06
N VAL A 383 -88.67 -132.23 -3.35
CA VAL A 383 -87.61 -133.22 -3.62
C VAL A 383 -87.39 -134.13 -2.40
N ASN A 384 -87.35 -133.56 -1.20
CA ASN A 384 -87.15 -134.36 0.02
C ASN A 384 -88.35 -135.28 0.32
N GLN A 385 -89.58 -134.85 0.04
CA GLN A 385 -90.76 -135.70 0.23
C GLN A 385 -90.73 -136.92 -0.70
N GLN A 386 -90.46 -136.72 -2.00
CA GLN A 386 -90.45 -137.81 -2.98
C GLN A 386 -89.34 -138.84 -2.71
N ARG A 387 -88.17 -138.43 -2.19
CA ARG A 387 -87.10 -139.34 -1.76
C ARG A 387 -87.57 -140.31 -0.66
N ASN A 388 -88.37 -139.83 0.28
CA ASN A 388 -88.89 -140.66 1.37
C ASN A 388 -89.93 -141.68 0.88
N GLU A 389 -90.79 -141.32 -0.07
CA GLU A 389 -91.82 -142.22 -0.62
C GLU A 389 -91.22 -143.40 -1.42
N ILE A 390 -90.13 -143.18 -2.15
CA ILE A 390 -89.42 -144.25 -2.89
C ILE A 390 -88.91 -145.34 -1.94
N LEU A 391 -88.31 -144.95 -0.81
CA LEU A 391 -87.79 -145.89 0.18
C LEU A 391 -88.91 -146.81 0.72
N GLN A 392 -90.09 -146.25 0.97
CA GLN A 392 -91.24 -147.02 1.47
C GLN A 392 -91.74 -148.06 0.45
N TYR A 393 -91.80 -147.73 -0.84
CA TYR A 393 -92.25 -148.68 -1.86
C TYR A 393 -91.22 -149.80 -2.13
N GLN A 394 -89.92 -149.52 -2.00
CA GLN A 394 -88.86 -150.53 -2.13
C GLN A 394 -88.96 -151.61 -1.03
N GLU A 395 -89.27 -151.21 0.21
CA GLU A 395 -89.49 -152.17 1.31
C GLU A 395 -90.71 -153.07 1.08
N ALA A 396 -91.79 -152.52 0.48
CA ALA A 396 -92.99 -153.29 0.17
C ALA A 396 -92.75 -154.38 -0.89
N LEU A 397 -91.89 -154.10 -1.89
CA LEU A 397 -91.57 -155.04 -2.97
C LEU A 397 -90.84 -156.31 -2.47
N ASN A 398 -89.95 -156.16 -1.48
CA ASN A 398 -89.12 -157.25 -0.99
C ASN A 398 -89.89 -158.35 -0.22
N LYS A 399 -91.17 -158.11 0.15
CA LYS A 399 -91.98 -159.05 0.94
C LYS A 399 -92.76 -160.08 0.09
N LEU A 400 -92.81 -159.94 -1.24
CA LEU A 400 -93.57 -160.83 -2.14
C LEU A 400 -92.70 -161.96 -2.72
N PRO A 401 -93.17 -163.23 -2.74
CA PRO A 401 -92.46 -164.35 -3.37
C PRO A 401 -92.23 -164.14 -4.86
N PHE A 402 -91.16 -164.72 -5.42
CA PHE A 402 -90.81 -164.56 -6.82
C PHE A 402 -91.46 -165.65 -7.69
N ILE A 403 -92.37 -165.23 -8.57
CA ILE A 403 -92.99 -166.04 -9.62
C ILE A 403 -92.82 -165.25 -10.90
N ASP A 404 -92.41 -165.91 -11.98
CA ASP A 404 -92.32 -165.30 -13.30
C ASP A 404 -93.48 -165.73 -14.20
N GLU A 405 -93.65 -165.00 -15.29
CA GLU A 405 -94.74 -165.21 -16.25
C GLU A 405 -94.67 -166.59 -16.94
N ASN A 406 -93.45 -167.12 -17.08
CA ASN A 406 -93.19 -168.43 -17.68
C ASN A 406 -93.62 -169.58 -16.77
N ALA A 407 -93.38 -169.47 -15.46
CA ALA A 407 -93.83 -170.45 -14.46
C ALA A 407 -95.36 -170.53 -14.40
N LEU A 408 -96.05 -169.38 -14.52
CA LEU A 408 -97.51 -169.37 -14.58
C LEU A 408 -98.03 -170.13 -15.81
N GLN A 409 -97.49 -169.89 -17.00
CA GLN A 409 -97.94 -170.57 -18.23
C GLN A 409 -97.71 -172.09 -18.21
N SER A 410 -96.61 -172.54 -17.63
CA SER A 410 -96.29 -173.97 -17.55
C SER A 410 -97.22 -174.73 -16.59
N LEU A 411 -97.61 -174.10 -15.46
CA LEU A 411 -98.64 -174.65 -14.57
C LEU A 411 -100.00 -174.86 -15.26
N ARG A 412 -100.42 -173.93 -16.13
CA ARG A 412 -101.69 -174.03 -16.87
C ARG A 412 -101.74 -175.25 -17.79
N LYS A 413 -100.63 -175.54 -18.47
CA LYS A 413 -100.52 -176.60 -19.48
C LYS A 413 -100.64 -178.00 -18.90
N VAL A 414 -100.05 -178.21 -17.71
CA VAL A 414 -100.11 -179.50 -17.00
C VAL A 414 -101.52 -179.76 -16.47
N GLN A 415 -102.24 -178.72 -16.05
CA GLN A 415 -103.61 -178.85 -15.54
C GLN A 415 -104.62 -179.26 -16.63
N GLU A 416 -104.46 -178.75 -17.86
CA GLU A 416 -105.33 -179.11 -19.00
C GLU A 416 -105.14 -180.58 -19.43
N GLN A 417 -103.89 -181.05 -19.52
CA GLN A 417 -103.58 -182.44 -19.92
C GLN A 417 -104.09 -183.48 -18.93
N LEU A 418 -104.12 -183.14 -17.65
CA LEU A 418 -104.61 -184.04 -16.60
C LEU A 418 -106.13 -184.25 -16.67
N SER A 419 -106.86 -183.21 -17.05
CA SER A 419 -108.31 -183.26 -17.24
C SER A 419 -108.72 -184.21 -18.39
N GLU A 420 -107.98 -184.21 -19.51
CA GLU A 420 -108.29 -185.05 -20.68
C GLU A 420 -108.08 -186.56 -20.40
N ALA A 421 -106.98 -186.91 -19.74
CA ALA A 421 -106.64 -188.32 -19.49
C ALA A 421 -107.63 -189.02 -18.53
N GLN A 422 -108.26 -188.29 -17.61
CA GLN A 422 -109.25 -188.85 -16.68
C GLN A 422 -110.60 -189.15 -17.35
N ALA A 423 -110.98 -188.42 -18.39
CA ALA A 423 -112.23 -188.64 -19.11
C ALA A 423 -112.20 -189.94 -19.94
N ALA A 424 -111.04 -190.29 -20.53
CA ALA A 424 -110.88 -191.48 -21.38
C ALA A 424 -111.05 -192.81 -20.63
N LEU A 425 -110.70 -192.86 -19.34
CA LEU A 425 -110.65 -194.10 -18.55
C LEU A 425 -112.04 -194.62 -18.12
N LYS A 426 -113.07 -193.77 -18.14
CA LYS A 426 -114.46 -194.14 -17.75
C LYS A 426 -115.26 -194.85 -18.86
N ALA A 427 -114.81 -194.83 -20.11
CA ALA A 427 -115.62 -195.23 -21.26
C ALA A 427 -115.55 -196.73 -21.68
N MET A 428 -114.75 -197.58 -21.01
CA MET A 428 -114.35 -198.92 -21.52
C MET A 428 -114.77 -200.18 -20.69
N ALA A 429 -116.00 -200.29 -20.13
CA ALA A 429 -116.42 -201.45 -19.31
C ALA A 429 -117.66 -202.23 -19.85
N VAL A 430 -117.78 -203.56 -19.58
CA VAL A 430 -118.82 -204.49 -20.11
C VAL A 430 -119.78 -205.01 -19.02
N GLY A 431 -121.05 -205.30 -19.37
CA GLY A 431 -122.12 -205.78 -18.45
C GLY A 431 -122.89 -207.02 -18.90
N ILE A 432 -123.38 -207.81 -17.94
CA ILE A 432 -124.13 -209.08 -18.09
C ILE A 432 -125.45 -208.98 -17.31
N GLU A 433 -126.54 -209.59 -17.82
CA GLU A 433 -127.86 -209.64 -17.15
C GLU A 433 -128.49 -211.04 -17.23
N VAL A 434 -129.12 -211.49 -16.15
CA VAL A 434 -129.71 -212.84 -16.01
C VAL A 434 -131.24 -212.71 -16.08
N ILE A 435 -131.88 -213.28 -17.12
CA ILE A 435 -133.30 -212.99 -17.44
C ILE A 435 -134.29 -214.01 -16.87
N ALA A 436 -133.97 -215.31 -16.86
CA ALA A 436 -134.83 -216.38 -16.34
C ALA A 436 -134.01 -217.56 -15.80
N ALA A 437 -134.46 -218.23 -14.74
CA ALA A 437 -133.77 -219.39 -14.15
C ALA A 437 -134.71 -220.37 -13.42
N GLU A 438 -134.61 -221.66 -13.76
CA GLU A 438 -135.27 -222.79 -13.06
C GLU A 438 -134.36 -223.47 -12.02
N HIS A 439 -133.04 -223.27 -12.15
CA HIS A 439 -132.00 -223.78 -11.24
C HIS A 439 -131.12 -222.61 -10.76
N VAL A 440 -130.37 -222.80 -9.67
CA VAL A 440 -129.59 -221.72 -9.04
C VAL A 440 -128.33 -221.43 -9.85
N ILE A 441 -128.25 -220.26 -10.47
CA ILE A 441 -127.07 -219.79 -11.21
C ILE A 441 -126.12 -219.05 -10.25
N ARG A 442 -124.83 -219.35 -10.26
CA ARG A 442 -123.78 -218.62 -9.53
C ARG A 442 -122.90 -217.82 -10.46
N VAL A 443 -122.74 -216.52 -10.20
CA VAL A 443 -121.80 -215.62 -10.90
C VAL A 443 -120.73 -215.17 -9.90
N GLY A 444 -119.49 -215.65 -10.05
CA GLY A 444 -118.42 -215.44 -9.07
C GLY A 444 -118.74 -216.07 -7.71
N GLN A 445 -118.97 -215.23 -6.69
CA GLN A 445 -119.31 -215.64 -5.32
C GLN A 445 -120.76 -215.33 -4.90
N GLU A 446 -121.61 -214.86 -5.82
CA GLU A 446 -123.00 -214.48 -5.52
C GLU A 446 -124.02 -215.35 -6.29
N ASP A 447 -125.12 -215.69 -5.63
CA ASP A 447 -126.22 -216.49 -6.21
C ASP A 447 -127.18 -215.55 -6.99
N ALA A 448 -127.38 -215.80 -8.29
CA ALA A 448 -128.14 -214.97 -9.20
C ALA A 448 -129.56 -215.51 -9.45
N LYS A 449 -130.54 -214.60 -9.41
CA LYS A 449 -131.94 -214.86 -9.80
C LYS A 449 -132.27 -214.12 -11.09
N ALA A 450 -133.33 -214.56 -11.75
CA ALA A 450 -133.95 -213.86 -12.86
C ALA A 450 -134.22 -212.37 -12.51
N GLY A 451 -133.57 -211.45 -13.24
CA GLY A 451 -133.64 -209.98 -13.11
C GLY A 451 -132.33 -209.25 -12.75
N ASN A 452 -131.21 -209.95 -12.52
CA ASN A 452 -130.00 -209.33 -11.97
C ASN A 452 -128.90 -209.07 -13.02
N SER A 453 -128.30 -207.88 -12.98
CA SER A 453 -127.26 -207.39 -13.91
C SER A 453 -125.96 -206.95 -13.22
N PHE A 454 -124.80 -207.32 -13.80
CA PHE A 454 -123.45 -207.16 -13.25
C PHE A 454 -122.47 -206.55 -14.28
N HIS A 455 -121.65 -205.58 -13.87
CA HIS A 455 -120.59 -204.98 -14.71
C HIS A 455 -119.20 -205.47 -14.30
N LEU A 456 -118.47 -206.08 -15.24
CA LEU A 456 -117.25 -206.84 -14.97
C LEU A 456 -116.04 -206.25 -15.69
N SER A 457 -115.06 -205.80 -14.91
CA SER A 457 -113.82 -205.19 -15.37
C SER A 457 -112.63 -206.17 -15.39
N GLY A 458 -112.88 -207.48 -15.41
CA GLY A 458 -111.85 -208.55 -15.43
C GLY A 458 -112.44 -209.96 -15.66
N PRO A 459 -111.62 -211.03 -15.71
CA PRO A 459 -112.08 -212.42 -15.90
C PRO A 459 -113.00 -212.88 -14.76
N THR A 460 -114.15 -213.51 -15.04
CA THR A 460 -115.08 -213.96 -13.99
C THR A 460 -115.77 -215.28 -14.38
N ASP A 461 -115.96 -216.15 -13.38
CA ASP A 461 -116.49 -217.51 -13.53
C ASP A 461 -117.99 -217.58 -13.22
N ILE A 462 -118.72 -218.35 -14.04
CA ILE A 462 -120.17 -218.55 -13.92
C ILE A 462 -120.49 -220.05 -13.91
N TRP A 463 -121.25 -220.47 -12.91
CA TRP A 463 -121.66 -221.86 -12.67
C TRP A 463 -123.18 -221.95 -12.79
N LEU A 464 -123.70 -222.80 -13.68
CA LEU A 464 -125.15 -222.93 -13.93
C LEU A 464 -125.76 -224.13 -13.16
N ASP A 465 -125.03 -225.25 -13.05
CA ASP A 465 -125.44 -226.53 -12.44
C ASP A 465 -124.18 -227.33 -12.00
N ASN A 466 -124.33 -228.46 -11.28
CA ASN A 466 -123.20 -229.35 -10.91
C ASN A 466 -122.45 -229.98 -12.12
N LEU A 467 -122.90 -229.72 -13.36
CA LEU A 467 -122.35 -230.29 -14.60
C LEU A 467 -121.95 -229.25 -15.65
N THR A 468 -122.13 -227.93 -15.43
CA THR A 468 -121.84 -226.89 -16.45
C THR A 468 -121.22 -225.62 -15.87
N HIS A 469 -119.99 -225.30 -16.32
CA HIS A 469 -119.17 -224.14 -15.91
C HIS A 469 -118.71 -223.33 -17.13
N LEU A 470 -118.92 -222.01 -17.11
CA LEU A 470 -118.57 -221.06 -18.17
C LEU A 470 -117.71 -219.93 -17.58
N ARG A 471 -116.50 -219.74 -18.10
CA ARG A 471 -115.62 -218.62 -17.76
C ARG A 471 -115.74 -217.52 -18.79
N ILE A 472 -116.07 -216.30 -18.36
CA ILE A 472 -116.17 -215.14 -19.26
C ILE A 472 -114.96 -214.24 -19.03
N GLN A 473 -114.15 -214.10 -20.08
CA GLN A 473 -113.08 -213.11 -20.18
C GLN A 473 -113.53 -212.01 -21.15
N PRO A 474 -113.74 -210.76 -20.69
CA PRO A 474 -114.01 -209.66 -21.60
C PRO A 474 -112.74 -209.38 -22.43
N GLY A 475 -112.85 -209.52 -23.74
CA GLY A 475 -111.73 -209.35 -24.66
C GLY A 475 -111.31 -207.88 -24.78
N GLY A 476 -110.00 -207.65 -24.73
CA GLY A 476 -109.40 -206.34 -24.97
C GLY A 476 -107.95 -206.28 -24.52
N GLY A 477 -107.02 -206.83 -25.31
CA GLY A 477 -105.60 -206.88 -24.97
C GLY A 477 -104.96 -205.48 -24.79
N GLY A 478 -104.18 -205.30 -23.73
CA GLY A 478 -103.11 -204.29 -23.57
C GLY A 478 -103.47 -202.82 -23.22
N SER A 479 -104.62 -202.28 -23.64
CA SER A 479 -104.90 -200.82 -23.63
C SER A 479 -105.37 -200.19 -22.29
N LEU A 480 -105.82 -200.99 -21.33
CA LEU A 480 -106.41 -200.48 -20.07
C LEU A 480 -105.36 -200.10 -19.02
N GLU A 481 -104.15 -200.67 -19.10
CA GLU A 481 -103.10 -200.49 -18.09
C GLU A 481 -102.23 -199.25 -18.38
N THR A 482 -102.01 -198.94 -19.65
CA THR A 482 -101.26 -197.75 -20.11
C THR A 482 -101.98 -196.43 -19.78
N THR A 483 -103.29 -196.37 -19.99
CA THR A 483 -104.10 -195.17 -19.71
C THR A 483 -104.14 -194.86 -18.20
N ARG A 484 -104.06 -195.89 -17.35
CA ARG A 484 -104.03 -195.73 -15.89
C ARG A 484 -102.70 -195.17 -15.38
N GLN A 485 -101.57 -195.54 -15.99
CA GLN A 485 -100.24 -195.02 -15.65
C GLN A 485 -100.07 -193.54 -16.05
N GLN A 486 -100.64 -193.12 -17.18
CA GLN A 486 -100.57 -191.72 -17.63
C GLN A 486 -101.22 -190.73 -16.64
N VAL A 487 -102.40 -191.05 -16.10
CA VAL A 487 -103.10 -190.18 -15.13
C VAL A 487 -102.29 -190.01 -13.83
N GLN A 488 -101.66 -191.06 -13.32
CA GLN A 488 -100.83 -190.97 -12.11
C GLN A 488 -99.56 -190.13 -12.31
N THR A 489 -98.98 -190.16 -13.52
CA THR A 489 -97.72 -189.44 -13.81
C THR A 489 -97.97 -187.94 -13.88
N LEU A 490 -99.02 -187.51 -14.57
CA LEU A 490 -99.38 -186.09 -14.70
C LEU A 490 -99.80 -185.47 -13.36
N GLN A 491 -100.47 -186.23 -12.48
CA GLN A 491 -100.87 -185.72 -11.16
C GLN A 491 -99.67 -185.44 -10.25
N LYS A 492 -98.65 -186.29 -10.28
CA LYS A 492 -97.40 -186.05 -9.55
C LYS A 492 -96.66 -184.82 -10.06
N GLN A 493 -96.69 -184.60 -11.38
CA GLN A 493 -95.99 -183.49 -12.02
C GLN A 493 -96.63 -182.12 -11.69
N LEU A 494 -97.96 -182.05 -11.58
CA LEU A 494 -98.64 -180.82 -11.16
C LEU A 494 -98.30 -180.45 -9.71
N ASN A 495 -98.37 -181.41 -8.78
CA ASN A 495 -98.11 -181.15 -7.37
C ASN A 495 -96.65 -180.74 -7.12
N SER A 496 -95.68 -181.37 -7.78
CA SER A 496 -94.26 -181.00 -7.62
C SER A 496 -93.96 -179.56 -8.09
N THR A 497 -94.69 -179.07 -9.09
CA THR A 497 -94.47 -177.73 -9.65
C THR A 497 -95.10 -176.64 -8.78
N LEU A 498 -96.23 -176.92 -8.13
CA LEU A 498 -96.82 -176.02 -7.15
C LEU A 498 -95.96 -175.93 -5.87
N ASP A 499 -95.46 -177.07 -5.38
CA ASP A 499 -94.59 -177.12 -4.21
C ASP A 499 -93.25 -176.40 -4.42
N SER A 500 -92.64 -176.47 -5.63
CA SER A 500 -91.36 -175.80 -5.89
C SER A 500 -91.42 -174.27 -5.78
N TYR A 501 -92.60 -173.69 -5.96
CA TYR A 501 -92.82 -172.25 -5.82
C TYR A 501 -93.56 -171.87 -4.52
N ALA A 502 -93.83 -172.84 -3.64
CA ALA A 502 -94.53 -172.67 -2.36
C ALA A 502 -95.90 -171.94 -2.49
N ILE A 503 -96.65 -172.28 -3.53
CA ILE A 503 -97.96 -171.68 -3.81
C ILE A 503 -98.99 -172.80 -3.89
N GLU A 504 -100.16 -172.57 -3.31
CA GLU A 504 -101.20 -173.59 -3.15
C GLU A 504 -102.05 -173.76 -4.41
N SER A 505 -102.08 -172.74 -5.28
CA SER A 505 -102.88 -172.76 -6.51
C SER A 505 -102.37 -171.81 -7.58
N PHE A 506 -102.81 -172.06 -8.82
CA PHE A 506 -102.55 -171.17 -9.95
C PHE A 506 -103.11 -169.74 -9.74
N GLU A 507 -104.26 -169.58 -9.08
CA GLU A 507 -104.88 -168.25 -8.85
C GLU A 507 -104.05 -167.36 -7.91
N GLN A 508 -103.42 -167.97 -6.90
CA GLN A 508 -102.54 -167.25 -5.98
C GLN A 508 -101.26 -166.78 -6.70
N ALA A 509 -100.73 -167.57 -7.64
CA ALA A 509 -99.55 -167.19 -8.42
C ALA A 509 -99.80 -165.97 -9.32
N ALA A 510 -100.96 -165.90 -9.98
CA ALA A 510 -101.34 -164.75 -10.82
C ALA A 510 -101.49 -163.45 -10.02
N THR A 511 -102.00 -163.54 -8.80
CA THR A 511 -102.25 -162.37 -7.93
C THR A 511 -100.95 -161.75 -7.41
N ILE A 512 -99.96 -162.57 -7.06
CA ILE A 512 -98.65 -162.10 -6.57
C ILE A 512 -97.89 -161.33 -7.66
N LEU A 513 -97.89 -161.83 -8.90
CA LEU A 513 -97.21 -161.19 -10.03
C LEU A 513 -97.81 -159.81 -10.35
N ALA A 514 -99.14 -159.67 -10.34
CA ALA A 514 -99.82 -158.40 -10.59
C ALA A 514 -99.46 -157.32 -9.56
N ASN A 515 -99.42 -157.68 -8.27
CA ASN A 515 -99.04 -156.75 -7.20
C ASN A 515 -97.59 -156.28 -7.31
N ARG A 516 -96.68 -157.18 -7.72
CA ARG A 516 -95.26 -156.85 -7.88
C ARG A 516 -95.02 -155.82 -9.00
N ASN A 517 -95.65 -156.03 -10.16
CA ASN A 517 -95.57 -155.10 -11.30
C ASN A 517 -96.11 -153.70 -10.95
N GLN A 518 -97.17 -153.62 -10.14
CA GLN A 518 -97.76 -152.35 -9.75
C GLN A 518 -96.83 -151.53 -8.83
N ILE A 519 -96.11 -152.17 -7.90
CA ILE A 519 -95.17 -151.49 -7.00
C ILE A 519 -93.92 -151.04 -7.77
N GLU A 520 -93.37 -151.87 -8.67
CA GLU A 520 -92.22 -151.51 -9.50
C GLU A 520 -92.51 -150.29 -10.41
N GLN A 521 -93.70 -150.20 -10.99
CA GLN A 521 -94.11 -149.02 -11.76
C GLN A 521 -94.15 -147.74 -10.92
N LYS A 522 -94.65 -147.80 -9.67
CA LYS A 522 -94.70 -146.63 -8.77
C LYS A 522 -93.30 -146.13 -8.38
N ILE A 523 -92.34 -147.03 -8.14
CA ILE A 523 -90.96 -146.64 -7.84
C ILE A 523 -90.32 -145.93 -9.05
N SER A 524 -90.54 -146.47 -10.26
CA SER A 524 -89.95 -145.91 -11.48
C SER A 524 -90.43 -144.48 -11.81
N THR A 525 -91.73 -144.22 -11.59
CA THR A 525 -92.34 -142.90 -11.84
C THR A 525 -91.83 -141.83 -10.87
N LEU A 526 -91.70 -142.16 -9.58
CA LEU A 526 -91.12 -141.25 -8.58
C LEU A 526 -89.64 -140.95 -8.84
N HIS A 527 -88.85 -141.93 -9.28
CA HIS A 527 -87.45 -141.71 -9.66
C HIS A 527 -87.30 -140.76 -10.86
N CYS A 528 -88.19 -140.86 -11.85
CA CYS A 528 -88.18 -139.97 -13.01
C CYS A 528 -88.50 -138.51 -12.60
N SER A 529 -89.48 -138.32 -11.71
CA SER A 529 -89.81 -137.00 -11.15
C SER A 529 -88.64 -136.34 -10.41
N LEU A 530 -87.89 -137.11 -9.60
CA LEU A 530 -86.75 -136.56 -8.85
C LEU A 530 -85.60 -136.07 -9.75
N LYS A 531 -85.32 -136.76 -10.87
CA LYS A 531 -84.30 -136.32 -11.84
C LYS A 531 -84.63 -134.98 -12.52
N ILE A 532 -85.90 -134.58 -12.56
CA ILE A 532 -86.35 -133.32 -13.17
C ILE A 532 -86.28 -132.17 -12.15
N LEU A 533 -86.50 -132.46 -10.86
CA LEU A 533 -86.62 -131.45 -9.80
C LEU A 533 -85.30 -131.16 -9.06
N ASP A 534 -84.31 -132.05 -9.12
CA ASP A 534 -83.01 -131.88 -8.47
C ASP A 534 -81.86 -132.21 -9.44
N ASP A 535 -81.11 -131.18 -9.83
CA ASP A 535 -79.90 -131.28 -10.67
C ASP A 535 -78.62 -131.53 -9.84
N GLY A 536 -78.76 -131.66 -8.52
CA GLY A 536 -77.66 -131.83 -7.57
C GLY A 536 -77.18 -130.56 -6.88
N LYS A 537 -77.65 -129.36 -7.29
CA LYS A 537 -77.21 -128.05 -6.72
C LYS A 537 -78.27 -127.31 -5.91
N LEU A 538 -79.53 -127.77 -5.95
CA LEU A 538 -80.68 -127.12 -5.31
C LEU A 538 -80.44 -126.78 -3.82
N ASN A 539 -79.66 -127.60 -3.11
CA ASN A 539 -79.29 -127.37 -1.71
C ASN A 539 -78.40 -126.13 -1.51
N GLU A 540 -77.34 -125.99 -2.31
CA GLU A 540 -76.38 -124.89 -2.19
C GLU A 540 -77.04 -123.54 -2.54
N ASP A 541 -77.82 -123.53 -3.63
CA ASP A 541 -78.52 -122.33 -4.10
C ASP A 541 -79.57 -121.84 -3.09
N TYR A 542 -80.28 -122.75 -2.44
CA TYR A 542 -81.24 -122.42 -1.39
C TYR A 542 -80.59 -121.72 -0.18
N TYR A 543 -79.45 -122.21 0.31
CA TYR A 543 -78.75 -121.56 1.43
C TYR A 543 -78.09 -120.23 1.04
N HIS A 544 -77.59 -120.10 -0.20
CA HIS A 544 -76.99 -118.86 -0.69
C HIS A 544 -77.99 -117.71 -0.82
N ILE A 545 -79.16 -117.96 -1.41
CA ILE A 545 -80.19 -116.92 -1.56
C ILE A 545 -80.76 -116.52 -0.18
N LYS A 546 -80.86 -117.47 0.75
CA LYS A 546 -81.26 -117.22 2.14
C LYS A 546 -80.30 -116.24 2.84
N ASP A 547 -78.99 -116.41 2.68
CA ASP A 547 -77.99 -115.50 3.25
C ASP A 547 -78.07 -114.08 2.63
N LYS A 548 -78.26 -113.99 1.30
CA LYS A 548 -78.46 -112.70 0.62
C LYS A 548 -79.71 -111.97 1.12
N LEU A 549 -80.80 -112.69 1.30
CA LEU A 549 -82.06 -112.15 1.85
C LEU A 549 -81.83 -111.58 3.25
N ILE A 550 -81.11 -112.30 4.12
CA ILE A 550 -80.79 -111.85 5.48
C ILE A 550 -79.96 -110.55 5.44
N LYS A 551 -78.91 -110.48 4.62
CA LYS A 551 -78.02 -109.31 4.52
C LYS A 551 -78.74 -108.06 4.03
N VAL A 552 -79.53 -108.17 2.96
CA VAL A 552 -80.30 -107.03 2.44
C VAL A 552 -81.36 -106.58 3.44
N THR A 553 -82.03 -107.52 4.11
CA THR A 553 -83.02 -107.20 5.14
C THR A 553 -82.37 -106.47 6.33
N ALA A 554 -81.17 -106.85 6.74
CA ALA A 554 -80.43 -106.17 7.81
C ALA A 554 -80.03 -104.73 7.43
N GLU A 555 -79.53 -104.51 6.22
CA GLU A 555 -79.15 -103.16 5.75
C GLU A 555 -80.37 -102.25 5.54
N ILE A 556 -81.51 -102.81 5.09
CA ILE A 556 -82.79 -102.08 5.05
C ILE A 556 -83.19 -101.64 6.45
N ASN A 557 -83.15 -102.52 7.45
CA ASN A 557 -83.54 -102.17 8.82
C ASN A 557 -82.68 -101.02 9.37
N ARG A 558 -81.36 -101.12 9.21
CA ARG A 558 -80.40 -100.08 9.63
C ARG A 558 -80.68 -98.71 8.98
N ARG A 559 -81.02 -98.68 7.69
CA ARG A 559 -81.30 -97.41 6.98
C ARG A 559 -82.72 -96.91 7.21
N THR A 560 -83.68 -97.79 7.48
CA THR A 560 -85.05 -97.42 7.81
C THR A 560 -85.13 -96.74 9.18
N GLU A 561 -84.25 -97.08 10.13
CA GLU A 561 -84.12 -96.33 11.41
C GLU A 561 -83.81 -94.84 11.19
N GLN A 562 -83.17 -94.47 10.08
CA GLN A 562 -82.85 -93.08 9.74
C GLN A 562 -84.04 -92.34 9.10
N PHE A 563 -85.12 -93.05 8.72
CA PHE A 563 -86.32 -92.51 8.09
C PHE A 563 -87.60 -93.08 8.74
N PRO A 564 -88.04 -92.54 9.89
CA PRO A 564 -89.18 -93.07 10.64
C PRO A 564 -90.50 -93.03 9.87
N GLU A 565 -90.65 -92.07 8.95
CA GLU A 565 -91.84 -91.88 8.10
C GLU A 565 -91.79 -92.73 6.82
N TYR A 566 -90.75 -93.54 6.62
CA TYR A 566 -90.62 -94.39 5.44
C TYR A 566 -91.64 -95.53 5.47
N THR A 567 -92.55 -95.56 4.49
CA THR A 567 -93.47 -96.67 4.29
C THR A 567 -92.79 -97.79 3.52
N ALA A 568 -92.63 -98.94 4.15
CA ALA A 568 -92.12 -100.14 3.50
C ALA A 568 -93.00 -100.52 2.30
N PRO A 569 -92.45 -100.63 1.08
CA PRO A 569 -93.21 -101.14 -0.06
C PRO A 569 -93.66 -102.58 0.23
N ALA A 570 -94.89 -102.93 -0.16
CA ALA A 570 -95.44 -104.26 0.05
C ALA A 570 -95.14 -105.19 -1.12
N THR A 571 -94.88 -104.64 -2.31
CA THR A 571 -94.60 -105.41 -3.53
C THR A 571 -93.35 -104.94 -4.27
N ARG A 572 -92.78 -105.81 -5.11
CA ARG A 572 -91.67 -105.48 -6.01
C ARG A 572 -92.00 -104.30 -6.94
N SER A 573 -93.24 -104.26 -7.46
CA SER A 573 -93.71 -103.20 -8.35
C SER A 573 -93.76 -101.84 -7.65
N GLU A 574 -94.27 -101.80 -6.41
CA GLU A 574 -94.27 -100.60 -5.58
C GLU A 574 -92.85 -100.10 -5.29
N ALA A 575 -91.92 -101.02 -4.94
CA ALA A 575 -90.52 -100.64 -4.69
C ALA A 575 -89.84 -100.06 -5.93
N ALA A 576 -90.07 -100.65 -7.11
CA ALA A 576 -89.49 -100.17 -8.37
C ALA A 576 -90.05 -98.80 -8.80
N THR A 577 -91.37 -98.60 -8.65
CA THR A 577 -92.04 -97.32 -8.96
C THR A 577 -91.56 -96.21 -8.01
N TYR A 578 -91.38 -96.55 -6.73
CA TYR A 578 -90.88 -95.62 -5.73
C TYR A 578 -89.42 -95.21 -5.98
N LEU A 579 -88.55 -96.15 -6.41
CA LEU A 579 -87.17 -95.87 -6.80
C LEU A 579 -87.09 -94.91 -8.00
N ASP A 580 -87.94 -95.10 -9.02
CA ASP A 580 -87.93 -94.25 -10.23
C ASP A 580 -88.46 -92.83 -9.93
N ASN A 581 -89.49 -92.72 -9.09
CA ASN A 581 -89.96 -91.43 -8.57
C ASN A 581 -88.86 -90.68 -7.80
N LEU A 582 -88.08 -91.39 -6.97
CA LEU A 582 -86.96 -90.79 -6.25
C LEU A 582 -85.79 -90.42 -7.18
N ARG A 583 -85.57 -91.14 -8.29
CA ARG A 583 -84.58 -90.76 -9.31
C ARG A 583 -84.90 -89.40 -9.91
N HIS A 584 -86.15 -89.18 -10.31
CA HIS A 584 -86.59 -87.90 -10.85
C HIS A 584 -86.50 -86.76 -9.82
N LYS A 585 -86.89 -87.03 -8.57
CA LYS A 585 -86.75 -86.05 -7.47
C LYS A 585 -85.30 -85.70 -7.17
N LEU A 586 -84.39 -86.67 -7.23
CA LEU A 586 -82.95 -86.43 -7.02
C LEU A 586 -82.37 -85.55 -8.12
N GLN A 587 -82.71 -85.81 -9.38
CA GLN A 587 -82.25 -84.98 -10.50
C GLN A 587 -82.75 -83.53 -10.40
N GLN A 588 -84.00 -83.32 -9.98
CA GLN A 588 -84.55 -81.98 -9.73
C GLN A 588 -83.82 -81.27 -8.58
N ALA A 589 -83.53 -81.97 -7.49
CA ALA A 589 -82.82 -81.41 -6.34
C ALA A 589 -81.36 -81.03 -6.68
N ASP A 590 -80.66 -81.86 -7.46
CA ASP A 590 -79.29 -81.57 -7.93
C ASP A 590 -79.27 -80.33 -8.85
N THR A 591 -80.29 -80.14 -9.72
CA THR A 591 -80.40 -78.91 -10.53
C THR A 591 -80.70 -77.67 -9.70
N GLU A 592 -81.58 -77.78 -8.70
CA GLU A 592 -81.92 -76.69 -7.79
C GLU A 592 -80.70 -76.27 -6.95
N GLU A 593 -79.87 -77.22 -6.49
CA GLU A 593 -78.60 -76.95 -5.80
C GLU A 593 -77.62 -76.13 -6.66
N LEU A 594 -77.46 -76.51 -7.94
CA LEU A 594 -76.54 -75.80 -8.85
C LEU A 594 -77.00 -74.37 -9.14
N GLU A 595 -78.31 -74.16 -9.32
CA GLU A 595 -78.89 -72.84 -9.56
C GLU A 595 -78.77 -71.90 -8.35
N THR A 596 -79.08 -72.40 -7.14
CA THR A 596 -78.96 -71.60 -5.91
C THR A 596 -77.49 -71.30 -5.56
N LYS A 597 -76.57 -72.22 -5.85
CA LYS A 597 -75.12 -71.98 -5.73
C LYS A 597 -74.63 -70.87 -6.64
N ALA A 598 -75.01 -70.91 -7.92
CA ALA A 598 -74.63 -69.89 -8.88
C ALA A 598 -75.18 -68.50 -8.50
N GLY A 599 -76.43 -68.45 -8.02
CA GLY A 599 -77.05 -67.22 -7.51
C GLY A 599 -76.31 -66.64 -6.29
N HIS A 600 -75.95 -67.50 -5.32
CA HIS A 600 -75.17 -67.10 -4.15
C HIS A 600 -73.80 -66.52 -4.54
N ASP A 601 -73.03 -67.23 -5.40
CA ASP A 601 -71.68 -66.82 -5.80
C ASP A 601 -71.67 -65.46 -6.53
N ILE A 602 -72.69 -65.18 -7.35
CA ILE A 602 -72.83 -63.88 -8.04
C ILE A 602 -73.01 -62.74 -7.03
N LEU A 603 -73.89 -62.93 -6.04
CA LEU A 603 -74.17 -61.93 -5.02
C LEU A 603 -72.95 -61.69 -4.12
N VAL A 604 -72.21 -62.75 -3.76
CA VAL A 604 -70.95 -62.64 -2.99
C VAL A 604 -69.92 -61.81 -3.75
N LYS A 605 -69.74 -62.05 -5.06
CA LYS A 605 -68.82 -61.26 -5.89
C LYS A 605 -69.23 -59.78 -5.96
N GLN A 606 -70.52 -59.50 -6.14
CA GLN A 606 -71.03 -58.13 -6.18
C GLN A 606 -70.88 -57.40 -4.82
N PHE A 607 -71.07 -58.11 -3.72
CA PHE A 607 -70.84 -57.59 -2.36
C PHE A 607 -69.37 -57.20 -2.18
N ASN A 608 -68.43 -58.11 -2.45
CA ASN A 608 -67.00 -57.87 -2.28
C ASN A 608 -66.49 -56.70 -3.14
N GLN A 609 -66.95 -56.58 -4.40
CA GLN A 609 -66.56 -55.46 -5.26
C GLN A 609 -67.10 -54.12 -4.73
N THR A 610 -68.37 -54.08 -4.30
CA THR A 610 -68.96 -52.85 -3.75
C THR A 610 -68.29 -52.48 -2.41
N GLU A 611 -67.79 -53.47 -1.65
CA GLU A 611 -67.08 -53.25 -0.39
C GLU A 611 -65.71 -52.61 -0.64
N LEU A 612 -64.99 -53.10 -1.65
CA LEU A 612 -63.73 -52.49 -2.10
C LEU A 612 -63.92 -51.03 -2.54
N ASP A 613 -64.93 -50.79 -3.41
CA ASP A 613 -65.23 -49.43 -3.90
C ASP A 613 -65.58 -48.48 -2.74
N PHE A 614 -66.35 -48.96 -1.75
CA PHE A 614 -66.68 -48.19 -0.55
C PHE A 614 -65.45 -47.87 0.31
N GLN A 615 -64.55 -48.83 0.51
CA GLN A 615 -63.33 -48.63 1.28
C GLN A 615 -62.39 -47.60 0.64
N ILE A 616 -62.26 -47.62 -0.69
CA ILE A 616 -61.46 -46.62 -1.43
C ILE A 616 -62.02 -45.21 -1.20
N VAL A 617 -63.33 -45.03 -1.38
CA VAL A 617 -63.98 -43.72 -1.20
C VAL A 617 -63.87 -43.22 0.24
N ILE A 618 -64.03 -44.10 1.24
CA ILE A 618 -63.88 -43.73 2.66
C ILE A 618 -62.45 -43.32 3.01
N SER A 619 -61.44 -44.03 2.49
CA SER A 619 -60.03 -43.70 2.70
C SER A 619 -59.67 -42.33 2.11
N ASP A 620 -60.15 -42.06 0.90
CA ASP A 620 -60.00 -40.77 0.22
C ASP A 620 -60.66 -39.62 1.01
N LEU A 621 -61.87 -39.85 1.53
CA LEU A 621 -62.59 -38.88 2.36
C LEU A 621 -61.83 -38.59 3.65
N ALA A 622 -61.37 -39.62 4.36
CA ALA A 622 -60.64 -39.47 5.63
C ALA A 622 -59.34 -38.67 5.45
N THR A 623 -58.57 -38.96 4.40
CA THR A 623 -57.31 -38.25 4.11
C THR A 623 -57.54 -36.77 3.81
N ASN A 624 -58.57 -36.44 3.04
CA ASN A 624 -58.88 -35.05 2.71
C ASN A 624 -59.53 -34.30 3.89
N ASP A 625 -60.36 -34.95 4.69
CA ASP A 625 -60.91 -34.35 5.92
C ASP A 625 -59.81 -34.03 6.94
N GLN A 626 -58.77 -34.88 7.05
CA GLN A 626 -57.58 -34.58 7.85
C GLN A 626 -56.86 -33.33 7.32
N GLN A 627 -56.64 -33.22 6.02
CA GLN A 627 -55.98 -32.04 5.41
C GLN A 627 -56.79 -30.75 5.58
N ILE A 628 -58.12 -30.83 5.51
CA ILE A 628 -59.01 -29.70 5.83
C ILE A 628 -58.84 -29.31 7.30
N THR A 629 -58.82 -30.27 8.21
CA THR A 629 -58.65 -30.02 9.66
C THR A 629 -57.30 -29.36 9.96
N GLU A 630 -56.21 -29.83 9.34
CA GLU A 630 -54.88 -29.23 9.49
C GLU A 630 -54.83 -27.78 8.97
N LYS A 631 -55.46 -27.52 7.82
CA LYS A 631 -55.55 -26.16 7.25
C LYS A 631 -56.45 -25.25 8.08
N GLN A 632 -57.53 -25.77 8.65
CA GLN A 632 -58.39 -25.04 9.59
C GLN A 632 -57.65 -24.69 10.87
N ALA A 633 -56.84 -25.60 11.42
CA ALA A 633 -56.00 -25.33 12.58
C ALA A 633 -54.97 -24.23 12.29
N ARG A 634 -54.31 -24.27 11.11
CA ARG A 634 -53.40 -23.20 10.68
C ARG A 634 -54.13 -21.87 10.49
N LEU A 635 -55.32 -21.88 9.89
CA LEU A 635 -56.14 -20.69 9.74
C LEU A 635 -56.50 -20.08 11.11
N ASN A 636 -56.91 -20.92 12.08
CA ASN A 636 -57.22 -20.47 13.43
C ASN A 636 -56.00 -19.87 14.13
N LEU A 637 -54.81 -20.47 13.98
CA LEU A 637 -53.57 -19.92 14.55
C LEU A 637 -53.26 -18.52 14.01
N VAL A 638 -53.39 -18.30 12.70
CA VAL A 638 -53.16 -16.98 12.10
C VAL A 638 -54.25 -15.98 12.52
N LEU A 639 -55.50 -16.43 12.68
CA LEU A 639 -56.59 -15.60 13.22
C LEU A 639 -56.38 -15.24 14.70
N GLU A 640 -55.87 -16.14 15.54
CA GLU A 640 -55.53 -15.84 16.94
C GLU A 640 -54.39 -14.82 17.04
N MET A 641 -53.36 -14.96 16.19
CA MET A 641 -52.21 -14.04 16.19
C MET A 641 -52.55 -12.64 15.67
N TYR A 642 -53.38 -12.53 14.63
CA TYR A 642 -53.60 -11.26 13.91
C TYR A 642 -55.03 -10.72 14.02
N GLY A 643 -55.93 -11.39 14.74
CA GLY A 643 -57.32 -10.98 14.97
C GLY A 643 -58.30 -11.48 13.90
N ASP A 644 -59.50 -10.90 13.85
CA ASP A 644 -60.45 -11.15 12.76
C ASP A 644 -60.20 -10.22 11.54
N ASP A 645 -61.02 -10.35 10.49
CA ASP A 645 -60.86 -9.53 9.27
C ASP A 645 -61.02 -8.03 9.56
N ILE A 646 -61.88 -7.66 10.51
CA ILE A 646 -62.15 -6.27 10.88
C ILE A 646 -60.93 -5.69 11.61
N HIS A 647 -60.39 -6.44 12.57
CA HIS A 647 -59.20 -6.07 13.33
C HIS A 647 -57.97 -5.91 12.43
N ARG A 648 -57.71 -6.86 11.52
CA ARG A 648 -56.59 -6.73 10.56
C ARG A 648 -56.74 -5.55 9.62
N THR A 649 -57.92 -5.38 9.02
CA THR A 649 -58.15 -4.29 8.06
C THR A 649 -57.97 -2.93 8.75
N LYS A 650 -58.50 -2.79 9.96
CA LYS A 650 -58.31 -1.59 10.78
C LYS A 650 -56.84 -1.40 11.18
N GLY A 651 -56.15 -2.45 11.59
CA GLY A 651 -54.73 -2.42 11.94
C GLY A 651 -53.86 -1.99 10.74
N LEU A 652 -54.12 -2.54 9.56
CA LEU A 652 -53.42 -2.18 8.32
C LEU A 652 -53.66 -0.71 7.97
N GLN A 653 -54.90 -0.22 8.04
CA GLN A 653 -55.21 1.19 7.81
C GLN A 653 -54.51 2.12 8.82
N GLN A 654 -54.46 1.74 10.09
CA GLN A 654 -53.78 2.50 11.13
C GLN A 654 -52.27 2.61 10.85
N VAL A 655 -51.60 1.48 10.57
CA VAL A 655 -50.17 1.45 10.25
C VAL A 655 -49.88 2.24 8.97
N GLN A 656 -50.71 2.12 7.93
CA GLN A 656 -50.56 2.90 6.71
C GLN A 656 -50.72 4.41 6.95
N SER A 657 -51.67 4.81 7.78
CA SER A 657 -51.86 6.21 8.14
C SER A 657 -50.68 6.78 8.94
N ALA A 658 -50.15 6.00 9.90
CA ALA A 658 -49.01 6.38 10.72
C ALA A 658 -47.75 6.50 9.85
N LYS A 659 -47.47 5.50 9.01
CA LYS A 659 -46.38 5.51 8.01
C LYS A 659 -46.42 6.73 7.12
N GLN A 660 -47.61 7.11 6.62
CA GLN A 660 -47.76 8.29 5.77
C GLN A 660 -47.51 9.60 6.54
N GLN A 661 -47.95 9.70 7.80
CA GLN A 661 -47.65 10.85 8.66
C GLN A 661 -46.15 10.97 8.94
N THR A 662 -45.49 9.87 9.30
CA THR A 662 -44.04 9.79 9.51
C THR A 662 -43.28 10.19 8.24
N LYS A 663 -43.73 9.77 7.06
CA LYS A 663 -43.15 10.17 5.77
C LYS A 663 -43.25 11.67 5.54
N VAL A 664 -44.41 12.28 5.78
CA VAL A 664 -44.60 13.73 5.63
C VAL A 664 -43.70 14.50 6.60
N LEU A 665 -43.58 14.05 7.86
CA LEU A 665 -42.67 14.63 8.83
C LEU A 665 -41.20 14.52 8.39
N LEU A 666 -40.78 13.36 7.87
CA LEU A 666 -39.44 13.17 7.31
C LEU A 666 -39.16 14.15 6.16
N GLU A 667 -40.10 14.33 5.24
CA GLU A 667 -39.97 15.30 4.15
C GLU A 667 -39.83 16.73 4.66
N GLN A 668 -40.59 17.12 5.69
CA GLN A 668 -40.48 18.44 6.33
C GLN A 668 -39.13 18.64 7.04
N ILE A 669 -38.65 17.64 7.77
CA ILE A 669 -37.35 17.69 8.46
C ILE A 669 -36.21 17.75 7.43
N CYS A 670 -36.27 16.96 6.35
CA CYS A 670 -35.30 17.01 5.26
C CYS A 670 -35.26 18.39 4.60
N LYS A 671 -36.42 19.00 4.28
CA LYS A 671 -36.48 20.37 3.75
C LYS A 671 -35.89 21.40 4.72
N SER A 672 -36.11 21.22 6.02
CA SER A 672 -35.59 22.13 7.05
C SER A 672 -34.06 22.00 7.19
N LEU A 673 -33.52 20.78 7.09
CA LEU A 673 -32.09 20.52 7.03
C LEU A 673 -31.45 21.08 5.74
N GLU A 674 -32.09 20.88 4.59
CA GLU A 674 -31.64 21.43 3.31
C GLU A 674 -31.60 22.95 3.33
N ALA A 675 -32.59 23.60 3.93
CA ALA A 675 -32.62 25.06 4.08
C ALA A 675 -31.47 25.58 4.99
N LEU A 676 -31.06 24.80 5.99
CA LEU A 676 -29.93 25.15 6.86
C LEU A 676 -28.57 24.91 6.20
N GLN A 677 -28.47 23.99 5.23
CA GLN A 677 -27.21 23.66 4.53
C GLN A 677 -26.05 23.34 5.51
N PRO A 678 -26.10 22.22 6.25
CA PRO A 678 -25.16 21.93 7.34
C PRO A 678 -23.68 21.98 6.94
N GLU A 679 -23.37 21.49 5.74
CA GLU A 679 -22.02 21.51 5.17
C GLU A 679 -21.50 22.94 4.96
N GLN A 680 -22.38 23.87 4.59
CA GLN A 680 -22.04 25.27 4.41
C GLN A 680 -21.86 25.97 5.75
N ILE A 681 -22.66 25.63 6.75
CA ILE A 681 -22.53 26.15 8.13
C ILE A 681 -21.17 25.74 8.73
N GLU A 682 -20.73 24.49 8.56
CA GLU A 682 -19.41 24.04 9.04
C GLU A 682 -18.26 24.80 8.35
N ARG A 683 -18.37 25.03 7.04
CA ARG A 683 -17.39 25.84 6.28
C ARG A 683 -17.38 27.30 6.74
N ASP A 684 -18.55 27.87 6.99
CA ASP A 684 -18.69 29.23 7.51
C ASP A 684 -18.10 29.34 8.93
N GLN A 685 -18.28 28.32 9.79
CA GLN A 685 -17.63 28.26 11.10
C GLN A 685 -16.11 28.35 10.97
N MET A 686 -15.49 27.49 10.15
CA MET A 686 -14.03 27.51 9.93
C MET A 686 -13.54 28.81 9.29
N ARG A 687 -14.36 29.46 8.44
CA ARG A 687 -14.04 30.77 7.88
C ARG A 687 -14.03 31.85 8.96
N ILE A 688 -15.07 31.89 9.80
CA ILE A 688 -15.19 32.90 10.86
C ILE A 688 -14.13 32.72 11.94
N GLU A 689 -13.82 31.49 12.34
CA GLU A 689 -12.74 31.22 13.29
C GLU A 689 -11.37 31.72 12.78
N ARG A 690 -11.07 31.51 11.49
CA ARG A 690 -9.85 32.05 10.86
C ARG A 690 -9.86 33.58 10.77
N ALA A 691 -11.02 34.18 10.45
CA ALA A 691 -11.17 35.63 10.41
C ALA A 691 -10.95 36.24 11.80
N LEU A 692 -11.55 35.68 12.85
CA LEU A 692 -11.34 36.08 14.25
C LEU A 692 -9.87 35.98 14.65
N ALA A 693 -9.20 34.87 14.34
CA ALA A 693 -7.79 34.69 14.68
C ALA A 693 -6.86 35.69 13.96
N THR A 694 -7.18 36.03 12.71
CA THR A 694 -6.43 37.03 11.94
C THR A 694 -6.63 38.41 12.52
N GLN A 695 -7.88 38.78 12.79
CA GLN A 695 -8.22 40.10 13.32
C GLN A 695 -7.68 40.33 14.73
N GLU A 696 -7.69 39.31 15.59
CA GLU A 696 -7.09 39.39 16.93
C GLU A 696 -5.57 39.57 16.84
N LYS A 697 -4.92 38.93 15.86
CA LYS A 697 -3.48 39.09 15.63
C LYS A 697 -3.16 40.52 15.19
N ASP A 698 -3.93 41.08 14.26
CA ASP A 698 -3.75 42.44 13.75
C ASP A 698 -4.00 43.48 14.86
N ARG A 699 -5.04 43.26 15.67
CA ARG A 699 -5.31 44.03 16.90
C ARG A 699 -4.12 43.99 17.87
N GLN A 700 -3.60 42.80 18.16
CA GLN A 700 -2.48 42.65 19.09
C GLN A 700 -1.20 43.32 18.56
N ALA A 701 -0.93 43.22 17.26
CA ALA A 701 0.18 43.91 16.62
C ALA A 701 0.03 45.44 16.73
N ALA A 702 -1.17 45.97 16.50
CA ALA A 702 -1.47 47.39 16.64
C ALA A 702 -1.35 47.87 18.11
N ILE A 703 -1.76 47.05 19.10
CA ILE A 703 -1.57 47.35 20.54
C ILE A 703 -0.08 47.47 20.88
N VAL A 704 0.75 46.55 20.38
CA VAL A 704 2.21 46.60 20.59
C VAL A 704 2.80 47.84 19.94
N GLN A 705 2.41 48.16 18.69
CA GLN A 705 2.90 49.34 17.98
C GLN A 705 2.50 50.64 18.70
N ARG A 706 1.24 50.73 19.16
CA ARG A 706 0.75 51.84 19.99
C ARG A 706 1.60 52.02 21.25
N ALA A 707 1.94 50.93 21.95
CA ALA A 707 2.76 50.99 23.16
C ALA A 707 4.18 51.48 22.88
N VAL A 708 4.79 51.04 21.77
CA VAL A 708 6.12 51.51 21.32
C VAL A 708 6.08 53.00 20.98
N SER A 709 5.10 53.44 20.18
CA SER A 709 4.92 54.86 19.84
C SER A 709 4.65 55.72 21.08
N GLN A 710 3.81 55.24 22.01
CA GLN A 710 3.55 55.94 23.27
C GLN A 710 4.80 56.09 24.14
N ALA A 711 5.68 55.07 24.18
CA ALA A 711 6.94 55.16 24.90
C ALA A 711 7.87 56.21 24.27
N ALA A 712 7.98 56.24 22.93
CA ALA A 712 8.75 57.25 22.19
C ALA A 712 8.23 58.68 22.46
N LEU A 713 6.91 58.88 22.44
CA LEU A 713 6.28 60.17 22.73
C LEU A 713 6.54 60.65 24.17
N ARG A 714 6.59 59.74 25.15
CA ARG A 714 6.91 60.09 26.55
C ARG A 714 8.38 60.45 26.77
N LEU A 715 9.30 59.74 26.12
CA LEU A 715 10.74 59.97 26.24
C LEU A 715 11.15 61.30 25.60
N ASP A 716 10.64 61.58 24.40
CA ASP A 716 11.05 62.74 23.60
C ASP A 716 10.13 63.97 23.76
N GLY A 717 8.95 63.84 24.39
CA GLY A 717 7.92 64.90 24.47
C GLY A 717 7.92 65.81 25.70
N SER A 718 8.94 65.76 26.57
CA SER A 718 9.04 66.63 27.76
C SER A 718 9.50 68.07 27.43
N GLU A 719 10.04 68.30 26.24
CA GLU A 719 10.45 69.59 25.70
C GLU A 719 9.78 69.80 24.33
N ASP A 720 9.57 71.04 23.89
CA ASP A 720 9.05 71.33 22.55
C ASP A 720 10.17 71.13 21.49
N PRO A 721 10.13 70.05 20.69
CA PRO A 721 11.20 69.75 19.75
C PRO A 721 11.16 70.68 18.53
N GLN A 722 10.00 71.24 18.18
CA GLN A 722 9.86 72.20 17.09
C GLN A 722 10.54 73.51 17.48
N ALA A 723 10.31 73.98 18.71
CA ALA A 723 11.00 75.15 19.25
C ALA A 723 12.52 74.89 19.36
N ALA A 724 12.93 73.72 19.84
CA ALA A 724 14.35 73.35 19.94
C ALA A 724 15.05 73.32 18.57
N TRP A 725 14.42 72.72 17.55
CA TRP A 725 14.94 72.72 16.18
C TRP A 725 14.98 74.14 15.60
N SER A 726 13.91 74.93 15.73
CA SER A 726 13.88 76.31 15.22
C SER A 726 14.98 77.17 15.85
N MET A 727 15.24 77.01 17.15
CA MET A 727 16.32 77.71 17.85
C MET A 727 17.71 77.24 17.38
N ALA A 728 17.91 75.93 17.22
CA ALA A 728 19.17 75.38 16.72
C ALA A 728 19.45 75.80 15.27
N HIS A 729 18.42 75.81 14.42
CA HIS A 729 18.50 76.26 13.04
C HIS A 729 18.85 77.74 12.94
N ALA A 730 18.21 78.61 13.74
CA ALA A 730 18.55 80.03 13.78
C ALA A 730 19.99 80.28 14.27
N ARG A 731 20.45 79.54 15.29
CA ARG A 731 21.84 79.59 15.75
C ARG A 731 22.83 79.16 14.67
N LEU A 732 22.49 78.13 13.90
CA LEU A 732 23.30 77.67 12.78
C LEU A 732 23.42 78.74 11.69
N GLN A 733 22.32 79.36 11.28
CA GLN A 733 22.34 80.45 10.29
C GLN A 733 23.26 81.58 10.74
N ASN A 734 23.10 82.04 11.99
CA ASN A 734 23.96 83.08 12.56
C ASN A 734 25.44 82.67 12.61
N ALA A 735 25.75 81.45 13.05
CA ALA A 735 27.12 80.94 13.12
C ALA A 735 27.77 80.81 11.73
N ARG A 736 27.01 80.38 10.71
CA ARG A 736 27.47 80.30 9.32
C ARG A 736 27.76 81.65 8.71
N GLU A 737 26.86 82.62 8.90
CA GLU A 737 27.06 83.99 8.42
C GLU A 737 28.31 84.62 9.06
N HIS A 738 28.46 84.45 10.38
CA HIS A 738 29.65 84.93 11.11
C HIS A 738 30.93 84.25 10.60
N PHE A 739 30.95 82.91 10.48
CA PHE A 739 32.11 82.19 9.96
C PHE A 739 32.47 82.63 8.53
N THR A 740 31.48 82.79 7.65
CA THR A 740 31.70 83.25 6.28
C THR A 740 32.34 84.63 6.24
N HIS A 741 31.86 85.55 7.08
CA HIS A 741 32.42 86.90 7.19
C HIS A 741 33.89 86.87 7.66
N VAL A 742 34.17 86.17 8.77
CA VAL A 742 35.51 86.10 9.36
C VAL A 742 36.49 85.36 8.44
N LYS A 743 36.04 84.28 7.79
CA LYS A 743 36.82 83.52 6.80
C LYS A 743 37.25 84.40 5.63
N ARG A 744 36.33 85.21 5.07
CA ARG A 744 36.66 86.13 3.97
C ARG A 744 37.75 87.14 4.36
N LYS A 745 37.67 87.69 5.57
CA LYS A 745 38.69 88.60 6.12
C LYS A 745 40.04 87.89 6.29
N ALA A 746 40.04 86.66 6.82
CA ALA A 746 41.24 85.84 6.96
C ALA A 746 41.89 85.56 5.59
N GLU A 747 41.11 85.16 4.60
CA GLU A 747 41.60 84.89 3.23
C GLU A 747 42.22 86.13 2.58
N ALA A 748 41.65 87.32 2.79
CA ALA A 748 42.22 88.57 2.31
C ALA A 748 43.59 88.89 2.94
N ILE A 749 43.74 88.68 4.25
CA ILE A 749 45.02 88.85 4.97
C ILE A 749 46.08 87.90 4.39
N LYS A 750 45.71 86.63 4.16
CA LYS A 750 46.60 85.64 3.57
C LYS A 750 47.09 86.05 2.18
N LEU A 751 46.17 86.50 1.32
CA LEU A 751 46.51 86.95 -0.03
C LEU A 751 47.48 88.14 -0.02
N LEU A 752 47.23 89.15 0.83
CA LEU A 752 48.10 90.32 0.94
C LEU A 752 49.49 89.96 1.43
N HIS A 753 49.60 89.12 2.46
CA HIS A 753 50.90 88.66 2.98
C HIS A 753 51.74 87.95 1.90
N GLN A 754 51.12 87.07 1.11
CA GLN A 754 51.80 86.35 0.03
C GLN A 754 52.32 87.30 -1.06
N LEU A 755 51.48 88.24 -1.51
CA LEU A 755 51.87 89.20 -2.55
C LEU A 755 53.04 90.10 -2.12
N PHE A 756 53.08 90.54 -0.86
CA PHE A 756 54.20 91.34 -0.34
C PHE A 756 55.52 90.55 -0.32
N GLN A 757 55.49 89.28 0.09
CA GLN A 757 56.70 88.43 0.09
C GLN A 757 57.26 88.22 -1.32
N GLU A 758 56.39 87.96 -2.29
CA GLU A 758 56.80 87.76 -3.68
C GLU A 758 57.48 88.99 -4.28
N GLN A 759 56.90 90.18 -4.06
CA GLN A 759 57.47 91.44 -4.58
C GLN A 759 58.79 91.81 -3.89
N GLN A 760 58.93 91.58 -2.59
CA GLN A 760 60.19 91.84 -1.88
C GLN A 760 61.34 90.99 -2.42
N LYS A 761 61.08 89.72 -2.74
CA LYS A 761 62.08 88.81 -3.31
C LYS A 761 62.55 89.28 -4.69
N GLN A 762 61.61 89.66 -5.57
CA GLN A 762 61.93 90.14 -6.93
C GLN A 762 62.81 91.40 -6.92
N LEU A 763 62.62 92.30 -5.96
CA LEU A 763 63.45 93.50 -5.82
C LEU A 763 64.88 93.17 -5.39
N SER A 764 65.07 92.28 -4.41
CA SER A 764 66.42 91.90 -3.93
C SER A 764 67.27 91.28 -5.04
N ASP A 765 66.70 90.35 -5.82
CA ASP A 765 67.40 89.66 -6.90
C ASP A 765 67.94 90.63 -7.97
N ARG A 766 67.21 91.70 -8.28
CA ARG A 766 67.60 92.69 -9.31
C ARG A 766 68.84 93.51 -8.93
N PHE A 767 69.12 93.71 -7.65
CA PHE A 767 70.25 94.55 -7.19
C PHE A 767 71.59 93.81 -7.15
N SER A 768 71.59 92.51 -6.85
CA SER A 768 72.84 91.72 -6.75
C SER A 768 73.39 91.26 -8.11
N GLN A 769 72.59 91.34 -9.17
CA GLN A 769 72.90 90.83 -10.51
C GLN A 769 74.20 91.43 -11.14
N PRO A 770 74.45 92.76 -11.13
CA PRO A 770 75.60 93.32 -11.84
C PRO A 770 76.96 92.90 -11.23
N LEU A 771 77.02 92.76 -9.91
CA LEU A 771 78.21 92.26 -9.22
C LEU A 771 78.43 90.77 -9.50
N ALA A 772 77.36 89.98 -9.46
CA ALA A 772 77.37 88.57 -9.80
C ALA A 772 77.85 88.32 -11.24
N ASP A 773 77.45 89.16 -12.21
CA ASP A 773 77.87 89.07 -13.61
C ASP A 773 79.38 89.34 -13.78
N LYS A 774 79.93 90.35 -13.09
CA LYS A 774 81.38 90.64 -13.15
C LYS A 774 82.23 89.52 -12.56
N ILE A 775 81.83 88.97 -11.42
CA ILE A 775 82.52 87.85 -10.78
C ILE A 775 82.44 86.61 -11.69
N SER A 776 81.27 86.36 -12.28
CA SER A 776 81.08 85.28 -13.26
C SER A 776 82.05 85.43 -14.43
N ALA A 777 82.26 86.64 -14.96
CA ALA A 777 83.18 86.87 -16.08
C ALA A 777 84.65 86.51 -15.74
N TYR A 778 85.13 86.83 -14.54
CA TYR A 778 86.48 86.41 -14.10
C TYR A 778 86.59 84.90 -13.94
N LEU A 779 85.56 84.26 -13.40
CA LEU A 779 85.53 82.81 -13.17
C LEU A 779 85.31 81.99 -14.43
N GLN A 780 84.67 82.55 -15.45
CA GLN A 780 84.55 81.90 -16.78
C GLN A 780 85.92 81.65 -17.41
N GLY A 781 86.90 82.51 -17.15
CA GLY A 781 88.29 82.29 -17.56
C GLY A 781 88.94 81.07 -16.90
N LEU A 782 88.43 80.63 -15.75
CA LEU A 782 88.93 79.47 -14.99
C LEU A 782 88.13 78.19 -15.23
N TYR A 783 86.81 78.28 -15.21
CA TYR A 783 85.90 77.14 -15.19
C TYR A 783 85.04 77.02 -16.46
N GLY A 784 85.22 77.91 -17.44
CA GLY A 784 84.54 77.89 -18.74
C GLY A 784 83.28 78.74 -18.82
N ALA A 785 82.81 79.00 -20.05
CA ALA A 785 81.79 79.98 -20.40
C ALA A 785 80.41 79.80 -19.73
N GLY A 786 80.10 78.63 -19.18
CA GLY A 786 78.85 78.36 -18.45
C GLY A 786 78.91 78.69 -16.95
N THR A 787 80.03 79.18 -16.44
CA THR A 787 80.20 79.46 -15.01
C THR A 787 79.47 80.73 -14.62
N LYS A 788 78.65 80.63 -13.57
CA LYS A 788 77.89 81.73 -13.00
C LYS A 788 78.08 81.76 -11.48
N VAL A 789 77.90 82.94 -10.92
CA VAL A 789 77.84 83.15 -9.48
C VAL A 789 76.49 83.76 -9.16
N SER A 790 75.86 83.31 -8.08
CA SER A 790 74.72 84.01 -7.48
C SER A 790 75.13 84.56 -6.13
N ILE A 791 74.70 85.79 -5.85
CA ILE A 791 74.97 86.48 -4.59
C ILE A 791 73.62 86.95 -4.07
N THR A 792 73.33 86.65 -2.82
CA THR A 792 72.15 87.19 -2.16
C THR A 792 72.52 88.44 -1.37
N MET A 793 71.56 89.35 -1.24
CA MET A 793 71.74 90.54 -0.42
C MET A 793 70.75 90.48 0.73
N ASP A 794 71.26 90.68 1.94
CA ASP A 794 70.48 90.69 3.16
C ASP A 794 70.85 91.95 3.95
N GLU A 795 69.84 92.77 4.29
CA GLU A 795 70.02 94.09 4.93
C GLU A 795 71.05 95.00 4.25
N GLY A 796 71.15 94.90 2.91
CA GLY A 796 72.11 95.67 2.12
C GLY A 796 73.53 95.11 2.11
N ILE A 797 73.81 93.98 2.78
CA ILE A 797 75.13 93.31 2.81
C ILE A 797 75.11 92.11 1.87
N PHE A 798 76.18 91.93 1.08
CA PHE A 798 76.34 90.75 0.24
C PHE A 798 76.61 89.52 1.10
N ARG A 799 75.77 88.48 0.94
CA ARG A 799 75.87 87.21 1.64
C ARG A 799 75.67 86.04 0.67
N ASP A 800 76.14 84.87 1.11
CA ASP A 800 75.96 83.59 0.43
C ASP A 800 76.38 83.61 -1.05
N ILE A 801 77.69 83.81 -1.28
CA ILE A 801 78.27 83.59 -2.60
C ILE A 801 78.11 82.11 -2.94
N GLN A 802 77.35 81.82 -3.99
CA GLN A 802 77.21 80.46 -4.51
C GLN A 802 77.79 80.38 -5.92
N LEU A 803 78.71 79.44 -6.11
CA LEU A 803 79.33 79.14 -7.39
C LEU A 803 78.50 78.10 -8.14
N ILE A 804 78.17 78.39 -9.39
CA ILE A 804 77.47 77.49 -10.30
C ILE A 804 78.41 77.20 -11.47
N ARG A 805 78.95 75.98 -11.53
CA ARG A 805 79.76 75.52 -12.66
C ARG A 805 78.89 74.72 -13.62
N PRO A 806 79.17 74.75 -14.94
CA PRO A 806 78.41 73.97 -15.91
C PRO A 806 78.51 72.45 -15.68
N SER A 807 79.52 71.98 -14.96
CA SER A 807 79.69 70.58 -14.54
C SER A 807 78.87 70.18 -13.31
N ASP A 808 78.35 71.15 -12.55
CA ASP A 808 77.75 70.91 -11.24
C ASP A 808 76.22 71.03 -11.33
N THR A 809 75.50 70.03 -10.79
CA THR A 809 74.03 70.05 -10.69
C THR A 809 73.50 70.93 -9.57
N VAL A 810 74.37 71.40 -8.68
CA VAL A 810 74.02 72.16 -7.47
C VAL A 810 74.93 73.36 -7.33
N SER A 811 74.39 74.48 -6.85
CA SER A 811 75.18 75.66 -6.48
C SER A 811 75.99 75.40 -5.22
N LEU A 812 77.30 75.62 -5.28
CA LEU A 812 78.21 75.36 -4.18
C LEU A 812 78.42 76.64 -3.36
N SER A 813 78.12 76.59 -2.07
CA SER A 813 78.40 77.69 -1.14
C SER A 813 79.90 77.88 -0.95
N PHE A 814 80.35 79.13 -0.79
CA PHE A 814 81.75 79.50 -0.60
C PHE A 814 82.46 78.67 0.50
N ASP A 815 81.79 78.41 1.62
CA ASP A 815 82.36 77.65 2.75
C ASP A 815 82.57 76.16 2.44
N SER A 816 81.87 75.64 1.42
CA SER A 816 81.97 74.24 0.99
C SER A 816 83.04 74.01 -0.09
N LEU A 817 83.71 75.07 -0.57
CA LEU A 817 84.72 74.99 -1.63
C LEU A 817 86.06 74.46 -1.09
N SER A 818 86.78 73.70 -1.91
CA SER A 818 88.13 73.23 -1.56
C SER A 818 89.12 74.40 -1.47
N GLY A 819 90.18 74.26 -0.67
CA GLY A 819 91.15 75.32 -0.38
C GLY A 819 91.60 76.14 -1.62
N GLY A 820 92.09 75.48 -2.67
CA GLY A 820 92.50 76.17 -3.91
C GLY A 820 91.35 76.76 -4.72
N THR A 821 90.15 76.16 -4.70
CA THR A 821 88.95 76.72 -5.36
C THR A 821 88.47 77.97 -4.62
N ARG A 822 88.55 77.94 -3.29
CA ARG A 822 88.22 79.08 -2.41
C ARG A 822 89.15 80.25 -2.67
N GLU A 823 90.46 80.01 -2.83
CA GLU A 823 91.43 81.05 -3.24
C GLU A 823 91.10 81.65 -4.61
N GLN A 824 90.72 80.83 -5.59
CA GLN A 824 90.37 81.27 -6.95
C GLN A 824 89.09 82.11 -6.97
N VAL A 825 88.03 81.66 -6.29
CA VAL A 825 86.77 82.40 -6.17
C VAL A 825 86.98 83.69 -5.38
N ALA A 826 87.73 83.63 -4.28
CA ALA A 826 88.01 84.82 -3.49
C ALA A 826 88.86 85.85 -4.27
N ALA A 827 89.82 85.40 -5.08
CA ALA A 827 90.56 86.26 -5.98
C ALA A 827 89.66 86.88 -7.06
N ALA A 828 88.76 86.12 -7.70
CA ALA A 828 87.83 86.65 -8.69
C ALA A 828 86.87 87.70 -8.09
N VAL A 829 86.39 87.48 -6.85
CA VAL A 829 85.57 88.47 -6.13
C VAL A 829 86.38 89.73 -5.83
N ARG A 830 87.62 89.60 -5.34
CA ARG A 830 88.51 90.74 -5.09
C ARG A 830 88.83 91.51 -6.38
N LEU A 831 89.04 90.82 -7.50
CA LEU A 831 89.24 91.43 -8.82
C LEU A 831 87.99 92.16 -9.30
N ALA A 832 86.80 91.58 -9.16
CA ALA A 832 85.55 92.24 -9.52
C ALA A 832 85.30 93.49 -8.65
N MET A 833 85.54 93.39 -7.34
CA MET A 833 85.45 94.54 -6.43
C MET A 833 86.48 95.61 -6.78
N ALA A 834 87.74 95.23 -7.02
CA ALA A 834 88.80 96.12 -7.45
C ALA A 834 88.45 96.79 -8.78
N GLU A 835 87.84 96.09 -9.74
CA GLU A 835 87.37 96.64 -11.01
C GLU A 835 86.27 97.69 -10.79
N PHE A 836 85.28 97.41 -9.94
CA PHE A 836 84.23 98.38 -9.59
C PHE A 836 84.82 99.64 -8.91
N LEU A 837 85.81 99.46 -8.03
CA LEU A 837 86.46 100.56 -7.31
C LEU A 837 87.48 101.30 -8.18
N ALA A 838 88.12 100.64 -9.15
CA ALA A 838 89.17 101.21 -9.99
C ALA A 838 88.69 102.45 -10.76
N ALA A 839 87.42 102.50 -11.15
CA ALA A 839 86.88 103.66 -11.83
C ALA A 839 86.69 104.89 -10.92
N ASN A 840 86.80 104.76 -9.59
CA ASN A 840 86.99 105.90 -8.68
C ASN A 840 88.46 106.36 -8.60
N HIS A 841 89.40 105.62 -9.19
CA HIS A 841 90.84 105.89 -9.21
C HIS A 841 91.40 105.96 -10.64
N ASP A 842 90.68 106.63 -11.54
CA ASP A 842 91.02 106.84 -12.97
C ASP A 842 91.08 105.57 -13.81
N GLY A 843 90.27 104.58 -13.44
CA GLY A 843 90.13 103.31 -14.14
C GLY A 843 91.28 102.33 -13.91
N LYS A 844 92.22 102.65 -13.01
CA LYS A 844 93.38 101.79 -12.74
C LYS A 844 93.67 101.72 -11.25
N LEU A 845 93.92 100.53 -10.72
CA LEU A 845 94.16 100.33 -9.29
C LEU A 845 95.14 99.15 -9.10
N PRO A 846 96.14 99.25 -8.21
CA PRO A 846 97.06 98.15 -8.00
C PRO A 846 96.41 97.07 -7.13
N ILE A 847 96.63 95.81 -7.51
CA ILE A 847 96.27 94.63 -6.73
C ILE A 847 97.51 93.77 -6.55
N VAL A 848 97.82 93.39 -5.30
CA VAL A 848 99.03 92.63 -4.95
C VAL A 848 98.60 91.28 -4.41
N PHE A 849 99.20 90.25 -4.97
CA PHE A 849 99.13 88.88 -4.52
C PHE A 849 100.48 88.47 -3.94
N ASP A 850 100.61 88.44 -2.62
CA ASP A 850 101.82 88.00 -1.92
C ASP A 850 101.74 86.49 -1.63
N ASP A 851 102.31 85.68 -2.53
CA ASP A 851 102.30 84.21 -2.46
C ASP A 851 100.88 83.62 -2.22
N ALA A 852 99.87 84.30 -2.79
CA ALA A 852 98.45 84.09 -2.50
C ALA A 852 97.86 82.79 -3.09
N PHE A 853 98.63 82.05 -3.89
CA PHE A 853 98.14 80.84 -4.58
C PHE A 853 98.94 79.59 -4.21
N ALA A 854 99.45 79.53 -2.98
CA ALA A 854 100.31 78.46 -2.49
C ALA A 854 99.66 77.06 -2.50
N TYR A 855 98.32 76.97 -2.47
CA TYR A 855 97.58 75.70 -2.49
C TYR A 855 97.04 75.31 -3.89
N SER A 856 97.40 76.06 -4.93
CA SER A 856 97.04 75.76 -6.32
C SER A 856 98.11 74.91 -7.00
N ASP A 857 97.72 73.84 -7.67
CA ASP A 857 98.62 73.00 -8.46
C ASP A 857 99.10 73.72 -9.74
N PRO A 858 100.27 73.35 -10.31
CA PRO A 858 100.88 74.08 -11.43
C PRO A 858 99.98 74.22 -12.67
N GLU A 859 99.13 73.23 -12.95
CA GLU A 859 98.13 73.28 -14.04
C GLU A 859 97.02 74.33 -13.77
N ARG A 860 96.59 74.46 -12.50
CA ARG A 860 95.65 75.51 -12.09
C ARG A 860 96.26 76.90 -12.09
N VAL A 861 97.54 77.04 -11.75
CA VAL A 861 98.26 78.32 -11.83
C VAL A 861 98.34 78.84 -13.28
N LYS A 862 98.50 77.95 -14.28
CA LYS A 862 98.41 78.33 -15.71
C LYS A 862 97.03 78.89 -16.09
N THR A 863 95.98 78.29 -15.57
CA THR A 863 94.60 78.73 -15.84
C THR A 863 94.30 80.05 -15.11
N LEU A 864 94.81 80.19 -13.88
CA LEU A 864 94.72 81.39 -13.07
C LEU A 864 95.30 82.63 -13.75
N GLN A 865 96.35 82.45 -14.54
CA GLN A 865 96.95 83.53 -15.32
C GLN A 865 95.96 84.18 -16.29
N ARG A 866 94.99 83.44 -16.85
CA ARG A 866 93.95 84.03 -17.73
C ARG A 866 93.04 85.01 -16.98
N MET A 867 92.71 84.71 -15.73
CA MET A 867 91.92 85.60 -14.89
C MET A 867 92.70 86.88 -14.53
N LEU A 868 94.00 86.74 -14.21
CA LEU A 868 94.88 87.87 -13.93
C LEU A 868 95.19 88.72 -15.18
N ASP A 869 95.31 88.07 -16.33
CA ASP A 869 95.45 88.68 -17.66
C ASP A 869 94.22 89.54 -17.99
N LEU A 870 93.02 88.98 -17.81
CA LEU A 870 91.74 89.71 -17.97
C LEU A 870 91.63 90.90 -17.01
N ALA A 871 92.07 90.74 -15.76
CA ALA A 871 92.08 91.84 -14.79
C ALA A 871 92.98 93.01 -15.25
N ALA A 872 94.15 92.68 -15.79
CA ALA A 872 95.07 93.67 -16.34
C ALA A 872 94.49 94.38 -17.59
N GLU A 873 93.83 93.64 -18.49
CA GLU A 873 93.13 94.22 -19.65
C GLU A 873 92.00 95.17 -19.22
N ARG A 874 91.33 94.86 -18.11
CA ARG A 874 90.27 95.70 -17.51
C ARG A 874 90.79 96.87 -16.67
N GLY A 875 92.09 97.15 -16.74
CA GLY A 875 92.71 98.36 -16.19
C GLY A 875 93.38 98.19 -14.82
N LEU A 876 93.33 97.00 -14.20
CA LEU A 876 94.02 96.76 -12.92
C LEU A 876 95.53 96.60 -13.13
N GLN A 877 96.33 97.06 -12.16
CA GLN A 877 97.77 96.81 -12.16
C GLN A 877 98.05 95.60 -11.25
N VAL A 878 98.34 94.45 -11.85
CA VAL A 878 98.51 93.18 -11.15
C VAL A 878 99.98 93.00 -10.75
N ILE A 879 100.22 92.84 -9.45
CA ILE A 879 101.56 92.63 -8.89
C ILE A 879 101.56 91.30 -8.15
N ILE A 880 102.41 90.36 -8.56
CA ILE A 880 102.46 89.01 -8.01
C ILE A 880 103.83 88.76 -7.41
N LEU A 881 103.86 88.17 -6.22
CA LEU A 881 105.07 87.70 -5.57
C LEU A 881 104.98 86.19 -5.43
N SER A 882 106.02 85.50 -5.88
CA SER A 882 106.04 84.04 -5.85
C SER A 882 107.41 83.48 -5.52
N CYS A 883 107.44 82.38 -4.76
CA CYS A 883 108.63 81.58 -4.54
C CYS A 883 109.08 80.79 -5.79
N ASN A 884 108.17 80.52 -6.74
CA ASN A 884 108.45 79.84 -7.99
C ASN A 884 108.04 80.70 -9.21
N PRO A 885 108.89 81.65 -9.67
CA PRO A 885 108.55 82.53 -10.77
C PRO A 885 108.34 81.80 -12.11
N ALA A 886 108.79 80.54 -12.25
CA ALA A 886 108.59 79.75 -13.45
C ALA A 886 107.10 79.44 -13.72
N ASP A 887 106.31 79.30 -12.66
CA ASP A 887 104.88 78.97 -12.79
C ASP A 887 104.10 80.10 -13.47
N TYR A 888 104.56 81.34 -13.37
CA TYR A 888 103.92 82.55 -13.92
C TYR A 888 104.53 83.01 -15.25
N ALA A 889 105.39 82.21 -15.89
CA ALA A 889 106.03 82.59 -17.15
C ALA A 889 105.02 82.90 -18.27
N GLY A 890 103.85 82.26 -18.27
CA GLY A 890 102.79 82.48 -19.27
C GLY A 890 102.00 83.78 -19.12
N LEU A 891 102.16 84.51 -18.01
CA LEU A 891 101.42 85.77 -17.73
C LEU A 891 101.94 86.95 -18.55
N GLY A 892 103.16 86.85 -19.08
CA GLY A 892 103.85 87.96 -19.75
C GLY A 892 104.23 89.11 -18.82
N ALA A 893 104.28 88.87 -17.50
CA ALA A 893 104.64 89.90 -16.51
C ALA A 893 106.13 90.25 -16.53
N GLN A 894 106.46 91.51 -16.21
CA GLN A 894 107.84 91.92 -16.04
C GLN A 894 108.43 91.26 -14.78
N LEU A 895 109.37 90.33 -14.98
CA LEU A 895 110.02 89.60 -13.90
C LEU A 895 111.17 90.42 -13.28
N THR A 896 111.07 90.68 -11.99
CA THR A 896 112.19 91.17 -11.15
C THR A 896 112.60 90.06 -10.19
N ARG A 897 113.87 89.62 -10.25
CA ARG A 897 114.40 88.62 -9.31
C ARG A 897 115.04 89.30 -8.11
N LEU A 898 114.66 88.85 -6.91
CA LEU A 898 115.34 89.16 -5.66
C LEU A 898 116.37 88.05 -5.40
N ASP A 899 117.62 88.31 -5.79
CA ASP A 899 118.74 87.44 -5.44
C ASP A 899 119.02 87.57 -3.94
N GLY A 900 119.23 86.45 -3.24
CA GLY A 900 119.46 86.43 -1.80
C GLY A 900 120.58 87.40 -1.42
N CYS A 901 120.22 88.49 -0.74
CA CYS A 901 121.20 89.45 -0.25
C CYS A 901 122.04 88.79 0.83
N SER A 902 123.32 88.53 0.54
CA SER A 902 124.37 88.44 1.54
C SER A 902 124.74 89.83 2.07
#